data_AF-A0AAP5JXP9-F1
#
_entry.id   AF-A0AAP5JXP9-F1
#
_cell.length_a   1.000
_cell.length_b   1.000
_cell.length_c   1.000
_cell.angle_alpha   90.00
_cell.angle_beta   90.00
_cell.angle_gamma   90.00
#
_symmetry.space_group_name_H-M   'P 1'
#
loop_
_entity.id
_entity.type
_entity.pdbx_description
1 polymer ?
#
loop_
_entity_poly.entity_id
_entity_poly.type
_entity_poly.pdbx_seq_one_letter_code
_entity_poly.pdbx_strand_id
1 'polypeptide(L)'
;MRATLIAIFFRSTYIAYVIYTSGTTGQPKGIMVEHKGIANLKVVWEESFGISPRDRIGFFASISFDASVWEIFMALLNGATLYVLSKELLSNLCEFQNYLGENSITVMTLPPSYAQYLDPVSLFDLRLLITAGSAPSQSLVNKWNQIVTYVNAYGPTETSICATNWIAPREWCNASHIPIGTPIRNTQVYILDDNLQPVATGESGQLWVGGVGLARGYLNRPELTAEKFIDNPFIPGEKLYCTGDYARWLSDGNIEYRGRMDHQVKIRGYRIELGEIEAVLQKHSGISEAAVLVKKDKLGNPFLSAYYVAEKEIPGHLLRSYMENELPHYMVPYHFYCIENMPLTVNGKVDREKLLLPEYNQETSSKYTAPRNELELLLAEVWKDVLEVEEVGIDDNFYLLGGDSIKAIQMASKLYEHQLRLDMKDLMMNPTISTLAPVVAFIEQECDQGIVQGEVPLSPFQHWFFKKQFTAMHHWNQSVLLYNPEGYNQDILQTVLMKLIEHHDALRMVYTLDDSFPTQINRGIEGNLLGFSTFDVSGQTDAGQFIHHEIKRLQSRMDLSQGPLVQAGLFRTAEGDHLFLAIHHLVMDGVSFRILLEDLSKTYEQAMHGELVVLPSKTDSYQTWTTRLLEYSASGEFLKEIPYWKEFERKVSSVPLPKDKTASEHKEKDKRSIQLELTGEQTQQLLKDVHRAYHTEINDILLTALGLTIHGWTGQKQVLLNLESHGRHDILKGVNISRTVGWFTSQCPVILDMSYADDVSHEIKVVKENIRKIPNQGIGYEMLQYLTPAEMRSGLSFSPEPEICFNYLGQLDKGMNSERFAQSPYSNGASLGPDGEGNIGEENELYFPLFLTSYIQHGRFQLVISYSGKQYHQSTMAHVANLYKQQLLNVMDHCLKKEKAERTPNDFTCSNLELKELDQVYALLEQSLNQ
;
A
#
# COMPACT_ATOMS: atom_id res chain seq x y z
N MET A 1 -9.36 0.84 -62.86
CA MET A 1 -9.54 2.06 -62.05
C MET A 1 -8.28 2.90 -62.17
N ARG A 2 -8.36 4.11 -62.73
CA ARG A 2 -7.24 5.05 -62.74
C ARG A 2 -7.02 5.49 -61.28
N ALA A 3 -5.88 5.14 -60.71
CA ALA A 3 -5.46 5.71 -59.44
C ALA A 3 -5.23 7.21 -59.68
N THR A 4 -6.16 8.03 -59.22
CA THR A 4 -5.94 9.46 -59.08
C THR A 4 -4.81 9.60 -58.08
N LEU A 5 -3.58 9.86 -58.56
CA LEU A 5 -2.46 10.29 -57.73
C LEU A 5 -2.94 11.54 -57.00
N ILE A 6 -3.30 11.39 -55.72
CA ILE A 6 -3.45 12.52 -54.82
C ILE A 6 -2.09 13.20 -54.83
N ALA A 7 -2.00 14.40 -55.40
CA ALA A 7 -0.81 15.22 -55.29
C ALA A 7 -0.64 15.56 -53.79
N ILE A 8 0.27 14.85 -53.13
CA ILE A 8 0.62 15.07 -51.73
C ILE A 8 1.43 16.38 -51.69
N PHE A 9 0.79 17.49 -51.33
CA PHE A 9 1.40 18.83 -51.24
C PHE A 9 2.24 19.06 -49.96
N PHE A 10 2.88 18.02 -49.43
CA PHE A 10 3.71 18.14 -48.23
C PHE A 10 5.19 18.21 -48.62
N ARG A 11 5.87 19.29 -48.23
CA ARG A 11 7.33 19.42 -48.37
C ARG A 11 8.01 18.77 -47.18
N SER A 12 9.22 18.25 -47.35
CA SER A 12 10.02 17.66 -46.25
C SER A 12 10.32 18.67 -45.13
N THR A 13 10.22 19.96 -45.41
CA THR A 13 10.36 21.05 -44.44
C THR A 13 9.06 21.38 -43.71
N TYR A 14 7.94 20.69 -43.95
CA TYR A 14 6.73 20.91 -43.16
C TYR A 14 6.85 20.24 -41.80
N ILE A 15 6.15 20.79 -40.80
CA ILE A 15 6.13 20.23 -39.44
C ILE A 15 5.46 18.86 -39.47
N ALA A 16 6.16 17.86 -38.96
CA ALA A 16 5.66 16.50 -38.79
C ALA A 16 4.93 16.34 -37.45
N TYR A 17 5.50 16.89 -36.38
CA TYR A 17 4.90 16.87 -35.04
C TYR A 17 5.43 18.01 -34.16
N VAL A 18 4.72 18.25 -33.06
CA VAL A 18 5.14 19.16 -31.99
C VAL A 18 5.10 18.41 -30.67
N ILE A 19 6.23 18.35 -29.96
CA ILE A 19 6.33 17.76 -28.63
C ILE A 19 6.74 18.83 -27.63
N TYR A 20 6.09 18.83 -26.46
CA TYR A 20 6.36 19.79 -25.39
C TYR A 20 7.38 19.23 -24.40
N THR A 21 8.33 20.07 -24.01
CA THR A 21 9.29 19.80 -22.92
C THR A 21 9.19 20.90 -21.87
N SER A 22 9.67 20.64 -20.65
CA SER A 22 9.81 21.66 -19.60
C SER A 22 10.76 22.78 -20.06
N GLY A 23 10.37 24.03 -19.84
CA GLY A 23 11.17 25.21 -20.21
C GLY A 23 11.92 25.80 -19.01
N THR A 24 13.02 26.49 -19.26
CA THR A 24 13.86 27.18 -18.26
C THR A 24 13.11 28.22 -17.42
N THR A 25 11.94 28.68 -17.88
CA THR A 25 11.08 29.67 -17.21
C THR A 25 9.81 29.06 -16.60
N GLY A 26 9.75 27.72 -16.45
CA GLY A 26 8.58 26.99 -15.92
C GLY A 26 7.37 26.86 -16.84
N GLN A 27 7.47 27.38 -18.07
CA GLN A 27 6.42 27.25 -19.08
C GLN A 27 6.84 26.23 -20.14
N PRO A 28 6.02 25.21 -20.47
CA PRO A 28 6.35 24.23 -21.49
C PRO A 28 6.74 24.88 -22.83
N LYS A 29 7.77 24.33 -23.47
CA LYS A 29 8.24 24.76 -24.80
C LYS A 29 7.90 23.66 -25.82
N GLY A 30 7.11 24.00 -26.83
CA GLY A 30 6.77 23.09 -27.92
C GLY A 30 7.86 23.08 -28.98
N ILE A 31 8.49 21.94 -29.25
CA ILE A 31 9.52 21.79 -30.28
C ILE A 31 8.85 21.40 -31.59
N MET A 32 9.05 22.20 -32.64
CA MET A 32 8.47 21.96 -33.96
C MET A 32 9.43 21.14 -34.83
N VAL A 33 9.16 19.84 -34.99
CA VAL A 33 10.02 18.93 -35.76
C VAL A 33 9.51 18.77 -37.18
N GLU A 34 10.41 18.84 -38.17
CA GLU A 34 10.08 18.73 -39.60
C GLU A 34 10.18 17.29 -40.13
N HIS A 35 9.41 16.95 -41.18
CA HIS A 35 9.41 15.62 -41.80
C HIS A 35 10.79 15.11 -42.21
N LYS A 36 11.69 16.00 -42.66
CA LYS A 36 13.06 15.67 -43.05
C LYS A 36 13.88 15.01 -41.92
N GLY A 37 13.61 15.36 -40.66
CA GLY A 37 14.28 14.77 -39.50
C GLY A 37 13.92 13.30 -39.34
N ILE A 38 12.62 12.97 -39.43
CA ILE A 38 12.14 11.58 -39.37
C ILE A 38 12.59 10.78 -40.60
N ALA A 39 12.57 11.39 -41.79
CA ALA A 39 13.06 10.75 -43.00
C ALA A 39 14.56 10.39 -42.89
N ASN A 40 15.36 11.22 -42.21
CA ASN A 40 16.76 10.92 -41.94
C ASN A 40 16.93 9.73 -40.98
N LEU A 41 16.10 9.65 -39.93
CA LEU A 41 16.14 8.52 -38.98
C LEU A 41 15.83 7.19 -39.65
N LYS A 42 14.98 7.16 -40.68
CA LYS A 42 14.73 5.96 -41.47
C LYS A 42 16.03 5.34 -42.00
N VAL A 43 16.95 6.17 -42.50
CA VAL A 43 18.26 5.71 -43.00
C VAL A 43 19.06 5.06 -41.87
N VAL A 44 18.99 5.59 -40.65
CA VAL A 44 19.65 5.01 -39.46
C VAL A 44 19.04 3.65 -39.12
N TRP A 45 17.71 3.54 -39.11
CA TRP A 45 17.01 2.29 -38.82
C TRP A 45 17.38 1.19 -39.82
N GLU A 46 17.47 1.51 -41.11
CA GLU A 46 17.84 0.52 -42.13
C GLU A 46 19.34 0.19 -42.12
N GLU A 47 20.20 1.20 -42.20
CA GLU A 47 21.64 0.97 -42.39
C GLU A 47 22.36 0.58 -41.10
N SER A 48 21.99 1.17 -39.96
CA SER A 48 22.71 0.99 -38.69
C SER A 48 22.10 -0.11 -37.81
N PHE A 49 20.77 -0.25 -37.83
CA PHE A 49 20.07 -1.24 -37.00
C PHE A 49 19.53 -2.45 -37.79
N GLY A 50 19.56 -2.38 -39.12
CA GLY A 50 19.08 -3.46 -39.99
C GLY A 50 17.59 -3.75 -39.81
N ILE A 51 16.77 -2.73 -39.52
CA ILE A 51 15.32 -2.90 -39.41
C ILE A 51 14.74 -3.32 -40.77
N SER A 52 13.88 -4.32 -40.75
CA SER A 52 13.29 -4.96 -41.93
C SER A 52 11.83 -5.35 -41.66
N PRO A 53 11.05 -5.73 -42.70
CA PRO A 53 9.67 -6.17 -42.51
C PRO A 53 9.48 -7.43 -41.63
N ARG A 54 10.57 -8.10 -41.24
CA ARG A 54 10.53 -9.26 -40.34
C ARG A 54 10.52 -8.87 -38.87
N ASP A 55 10.86 -7.62 -38.56
CA ASP A 55 10.98 -7.17 -37.19
C ASP A 55 9.63 -6.92 -36.55
N ARG A 56 9.57 -7.25 -35.26
CA ARG A 56 8.49 -6.96 -34.33
C ARG A 56 9.04 -5.97 -33.30
N ILE A 57 8.46 -4.78 -33.27
CA ILE A 57 8.94 -3.64 -32.48
C ILE A 57 7.94 -3.38 -31.36
N GLY A 58 8.39 -3.41 -30.11
CA GLY A 58 7.54 -3.02 -28.98
C GLY A 58 7.38 -1.51 -28.89
N PHE A 59 6.14 -1.06 -28.68
CA PHE A 59 5.78 0.33 -28.46
C PHE A 59 5.62 0.58 -26.95
N PHE A 60 6.68 1.09 -26.33
CA PHE A 60 6.83 1.30 -24.89
C PHE A 60 6.62 2.76 -24.50
N ALA A 61 7.13 3.70 -25.29
CA ALA A 61 7.18 5.10 -24.92
C ALA A 61 5.80 5.76 -24.95
N SER A 62 5.52 6.62 -23.97
CA SER A 62 4.33 7.48 -24.01
C SER A 62 4.36 8.39 -25.24
N ILE A 63 3.20 8.56 -25.88
CA ILE A 63 3.00 9.41 -27.07
C ILE A 63 3.40 10.87 -26.87
N SER A 64 3.51 11.32 -25.61
CA SER A 64 3.96 12.66 -25.26
C SER A 64 5.47 12.86 -25.39
N PHE A 65 6.25 11.79 -25.60
CA PHE A 65 7.69 11.82 -25.79
C PHE A 65 8.08 11.42 -27.21
N ASP A 66 9.19 11.96 -27.69
CA ASP A 66 9.69 11.75 -29.04
C ASP A 66 10.22 10.32 -29.26
N ALA A 67 10.56 9.60 -28.19
CA ALA A 67 10.79 8.16 -28.22
C ALA A 67 9.58 7.36 -28.78
N SER A 68 8.34 7.82 -28.59
CA SER A 68 7.17 7.17 -29.21
C SER A 68 7.18 7.30 -30.74
N VAL A 69 7.61 8.47 -31.24
CA VAL A 69 7.75 8.77 -32.67
C VAL A 69 8.82 7.86 -33.26
N TRP A 70 9.91 7.61 -32.53
CA TRP A 70 10.94 6.64 -32.92
C TRP A 70 10.37 5.23 -33.07
N GLU A 71 9.69 4.71 -32.05
CA GLU A 71 9.14 3.35 -32.07
C GLU A 71 8.09 3.15 -33.18
N ILE A 72 7.15 4.10 -33.30
CA ILE A 72 6.08 4.06 -34.30
C ILE A 72 6.65 4.09 -35.73
N PHE A 73 7.47 5.09 -36.05
CA PHE A 73 7.94 5.25 -37.43
C PHE A 73 9.07 4.28 -37.79
N MET A 74 9.83 3.77 -36.82
CA MET A 74 10.77 2.68 -37.04
C MET A 74 10.05 1.42 -37.52
N ALA A 75 8.86 1.14 -36.98
CA ALA A 75 8.05 0.03 -37.47
C ALA A 75 7.43 0.35 -38.84
N LEU A 76 6.65 1.44 -38.91
CA LEU A 76 5.79 1.73 -40.05
C LEU A 76 6.55 2.10 -41.33
N LEU A 77 7.69 2.79 -41.24
CA LEU A 77 8.46 3.17 -42.43
C LEU A 77 9.34 2.05 -42.99
N ASN A 78 9.57 0.99 -42.22
CA ASN A 78 10.39 -0.17 -42.63
C ASN A 78 9.56 -1.43 -42.90
N GLY A 79 8.22 -1.33 -42.83
CA GLY A 79 7.30 -2.45 -43.05
C GLY A 79 7.28 -3.49 -41.94
N ALA A 80 7.83 -3.17 -40.77
CA ALA A 80 7.84 -4.00 -39.57
C ALA A 80 6.50 -3.91 -38.82
N THR A 81 6.27 -4.82 -37.88
CA THR A 81 5.05 -4.86 -37.07
C THR A 81 5.25 -4.13 -35.74
N LEU A 82 4.37 -3.17 -35.43
CA LEU A 82 4.36 -2.46 -34.14
C LEU A 82 3.46 -3.20 -33.13
N TYR A 83 3.99 -3.53 -31.97
CA TYR A 83 3.27 -4.16 -30.87
C TYR A 83 2.97 -3.13 -29.78
N VAL A 84 1.70 -2.78 -29.62
CA VAL A 84 1.26 -1.79 -28.61
C VAL A 84 1.22 -2.45 -27.24
N LEU A 85 2.06 -1.97 -26.33
CA LEU A 85 2.17 -2.50 -24.97
C LEU A 85 1.20 -1.76 -24.04
N SER A 86 0.40 -2.49 -23.26
CA SER A 86 -0.55 -1.88 -22.31
C SER A 86 0.15 -1.43 -21.03
N LYS A 87 -0.42 -0.47 -20.30
CA LYS A 87 0.20 0.04 -19.05
C LYS A 87 0.29 -1.03 -17.97
N GLU A 88 -0.69 -1.92 -17.93
CA GLU A 88 -0.78 -3.06 -17.01
C GLU A 88 0.37 -4.04 -17.26
N LEU A 89 0.66 -4.30 -18.54
CA LEU A 89 1.80 -5.13 -18.95
C LEU A 89 3.13 -4.50 -18.51
N LEU A 90 3.27 -3.17 -18.59
CA LEU A 90 4.51 -2.48 -18.19
C LEU A 90 4.75 -2.47 -16.67
N SER A 91 3.71 -2.58 -15.84
CA SER A 91 3.83 -2.66 -14.38
C SER A 91 4.23 -4.03 -13.85
N ASN A 92 4.02 -5.10 -14.61
CA ASN A 92 4.37 -6.46 -14.21
C ASN A 92 5.52 -6.99 -15.07
N LEU A 93 6.74 -6.97 -14.53
CA LEU A 93 7.96 -7.36 -15.25
C LEU A 93 7.95 -8.82 -15.75
N CYS A 94 7.28 -9.73 -15.03
CA CYS A 94 7.19 -11.14 -15.42
C CYS A 94 6.24 -11.31 -16.62
N GLU A 95 5.05 -10.71 -16.55
CA GLU A 95 4.10 -10.71 -17.67
C GLU A 95 4.66 -9.98 -18.89
N PHE A 96 5.36 -8.85 -18.68
CA PHE A 96 6.07 -8.14 -19.73
C PHE A 96 7.05 -9.05 -20.47
N GLN A 97 7.95 -9.72 -19.74
CA GLN A 97 8.91 -10.65 -20.34
C GLN A 97 8.24 -11.81 -21.08
N ASN A 98 7.20 -12.40 -20.48
CA ASN A 98 6.44 -13.48 -21.12
C ASN A 98 5.79 -13.01 -22.41
N TYR A 99 5.16 -11.82 -22.40
CA TYR A 99 4.55 -11.25 -23.59
C TYR A 99 5.57 -10.98 -24.69
N LEU A 100 6.75 -10.45 -24.35
CA LEU A 100 7.84 -10.24 -25.31
C LEU A 100 8.27 -11.57 -25.96
N GLY A 101 8.38 -12.64 -25.16
CA GLY A 101 8.70 -13.98 -25.64
C GLY A 101 7.61 -14.60 -26.51
N GLU A 102 6.36 -14.63 -26.04
CA GLU A 102 5.21 -15.19 -26.75
C GLU A 102 4.97 -14.51 -28.11
N ASN A 103 5.21 -13.21 -28.17
CA ASN A 103 5.04 -12.42 -29.38
C ASN A 103 6.32 -12.30 -30.21
N SER A 104 7.40 -12.99 -29.83
CA SER A 104 8.70 -12.97 -30.50
C SER A 104 9.18 -11.56 -30.82
N ILE A 105 9.14 -10.66 -29.84
CA ILE A 105 9.55 -9.26 -30.02
C ILE A 105 11.05 -9.21 -30.31
N THR A 106 11.42 -8.58 -31.42
CA THR A 106 12.80 -8.56 -31.93
C THR A 106 13.56 -7.28 -31.59
N VAL A 107 12.84 -6.17 -31.40
CA VAL A 107 13.44 -4.84 -31.15
C VAL A 107 12.69 -4.13 -30.03
N MET A 108 13.44 -3.64 -29.05
CA MET A 108 12.91 -2.83 -27.94
C MET A 108 13.72 -1.55 -27.78
N THR A 109 13.01 -0.44 -27.52
CA THR A 109 13.61 0.80 -27.04
C THR A 109 13.16 1.01 -25.60
N LEU A 110 14.11 1.07 -24.65
CA LEU A 110 13.80 1.12 -23.22
C LEU A 110 14.72 2.10 -22.48
N PRO A 111 14.24 2.82 -21.46
CA PRO A 111 15.13 3.55 -20.58
C PRO A 111 16.01 2.56 -19.79
N PRO A 112 17.29 2.89 -19.51
CA PRO A 112 18.19 2.04 -18.73
C PRO A 112 17.60 1.56 -17.39
N SER A 113 16.85 2.42 -16.71
CA SER A 113 16.20 2.14 -15.43
C SER A 113 15.13 1.06 -15.50
N TYR A 114 14.58 0.79 -16.69
CA TYR A 114 13.61 -0.29 -16.90
C TYR A 114 14.32 -1.55 -17.40
N ALA A 115 15.25 -1.40 -18.35
CA ALA A 115 16.01 -2.52 -18.93
C ALA A 115 16.88 -3.27 -17.91
N GLN A 116 17.26 -2.65 -16.78
CA GLN A 116 18.06 -3.32 -15.75
C GLN A 116 17.34 -4.49 -15.08
N TYR A 117 16.00 -4.43 -15.00
CA TYR A 117 15.21 -5.42 -14.30
C TYR A 117 14.83 -6.63 -15.16
N LEU A 118 15.00 -6.55 -16.49
CA LEU A 118 14.65 -7.67 -17.36
C LEU A 118 15.81 -8.65 -17.50
N ASP A 119 15.51 -9.94 -17.62
CA ASP A 119 16.49 -10.98 -17.87
C ASP A 119 16.67 -11.21 -19.39
N PRO A 120 17.80 -10.78 -19.98
CA PRO A 120 18.05 -10.96 -21.41
C PRO A 120 18.10 -12.42 -21.85
N VAL A 121 18.40 -13.36 -20.94
CA VAL A 121 18.45 -14.79 -21.26
C VAL A 121 17.05 -15.32 -21.59
N SER A 122 16.01 -14.74 -20.98
CA SER A 122 14.62 -15.13 -21.21
C SER A 122 14.02 -14.62 -22.54
N LEU A 123 14.71 -13.71 -23.22
CA LEU A 123 14.21 -12.97 -24.39
C LEU A 123 14.94 -13.38 -25.68
N PHE A 124 14.87 -14.67 -26.01
CA PHE A 124 15.67 -15.28 -27.10
C PHE A 124 15.44 -14.67 -28.50
N ASP A 125 14.24 -14.16 -28.77
CA ASP A 125 13.90 -13.54 -30.07
C ASP A 125 14.37 -12.07 -30.15
N LEU A 126 14.70 -11.44 -29.03
CA LEU A 126 15.16 -10.05 -28.99
C LEU A 126 16.57 -9.97 -29.56
N ARG A 127 16.75 -9.29 -30.69
CA ARG A 127 18.06 -9.11 -31.34
C ARG A 127 18.71 -7.75 -31.08
N LEU A 128 17.90 -6.75 -30.74
CA LEU A 128 18.32 -5.36 -30.63
C LEU A 128 17.64 -4.69 -29.44
N LEU A 129 18.45 -4.18 -28.51
CA LEU A 129 18.00 -3.31 -27.42
C LEU A 129 18.61 -1.93 -27.60
N ILE A 130 17.75 -0.92 -27.74
CA ILE A 130 18.13 0.49 -27.78
C ILE A 130 17.82 1.10 -26.42
N THR A 131 18.82 1.70 -25.80
CA THR A 131 18.64 2.50 -24.58
C THR A 131 18.79 3.97 -24.88
N ALA A 132 17.91 4.79 -24.29
CA ALA A 132 17.87 6.22 -24.50
C ALA A 132 17.25 6.93 -23.29
N GLY A 133 17.37 8.25 -23.26
CA GLY A 133 16.71 9.11 -22.26
C GLY A 133 17.52 9.35 -20.98
N SER A 134 18.38 8.43 -20.55
CA SER A 134 19.35 8.61 -19.45
C SER A 134 20.63 7.81 -19.69
N ALA A 135 21.69 8.09 -18.93
CA ALA A 135 22.95 7.37 -19.05
C ALA A 135 22.81 5.93 -18.51
N PRO A 136 23.20 4.90 -19.30
CA PRO A 136 23.21 3.51 -18.82
C PRO A 136 24.35 3.24 -17.85
N SER A 137 24.22 2.19 -17.04
CA SER A 137 25.30 1.66 -16.18
C SER A 137 26.16 0.64 -16.92
N GLN A 138 27.41 0.49 -16.51
CA GLN A 138 28.31 -0.53 -17.06
C GLN A 138 27.78 -1.95 -16.84
N SER A 139 27.17 -2.22 -15.70
CA SER A 139 26.55 -3.51 -15.41
C SER A 139 25.41 -3.83 -16.38
N LEU A 140 24.58 -2.82 -16.73
CA LEU A 140 23.52 -2.99 -17.71
C LEU A 140 24.09 -3.31 -19.10
N VAL A 141 25.07 -2.54 -19.58
CA VAL A 141 25.67 -2.78 -20.89
C VAL A 141 26.27 -4.18 -20.95
N ASN A 142 27.03 -4.59 -19.93
CA ASN A 142 27.64 -5.92 -19.87
C ASN A 142 26.59 -7.04 -19.86
N LYS A 143 25.48 -6.85 -19.13
CA LYS A 143 24.36 -7.80 -19.06
C LYS A 143 23.72 -8.05 -20.42
N TRP A 144 23.49 -7.00 -21.21
CA TRP A 144 22.76 -7.11 -22.47
C TRP A 144 23.64 -7.35 -23.70
N ASN A 145 24.81 -6.70 -23.79
CA ASN A 145 25.67 -6.73 -24.97
C ASN A 145 26.25 -8.12 -25.30
N GLN A 146 26.24 -9.04 -24.34
CA GLN A 146 26.61 -10.44 -24.56
C GLN A 146 25.54 -11.19 -25.37
N ILE A 147 24.28 -10.77 -25.29
CA ILE A 147 23.12 -11.51 -25.82
C ILE A 147 22.59 -10.80 -27.06
N VAL A 148 22.32 -9.51 -26.96
CA VAL A 148 21.71 -8.70 -28.03
C VAL A 148 22.69 -7.69 -28.60
N THR A 149 22.37 -7.13 -29.76
CA THR A 149 23.03 -5.90 -30.21
C THR A 149 22.56 -4.77 -29.30
N TYR A 150 23.49 -4.20 -28.52
CA TYR A 150 23.16 -3.12 -27.58
C TYR A 150 23.50 -1.76 -28.18
N VAL A 151 22.55 -0.83 -28.11
CA VAL A 151 22.70 0.54 -28.60
C VAL A 151 22.43 1.53 -27.47
N ASN A 152 23.35 2.48 -27.27
CA ASN A 152 23.11 3.67 -26.45
C ASN A 152 22.87 4.85 -27.40
N ALA A 153 21.65 5.39 -27.40
CA ALA A 153 21.23 6.48 -28.27
C ALA A 153 21.11 7.80 -27.49
N TYR A 154 21.59 8.88 -28.09
CA TYR A 154 21.56 10.22 -27.51
C TYR A 154 21.03 11.24 -28.51
N GLY A 155 20.13 12.10 -28.03
CA GLY A 155 19.65 13.26 -28.76
C GLY A 155 18.62 14.01 -27.92
N PRO A 156 18.65 15.35 -27.92
CA PRO A 156 17.53 16.14 -27.44
C PRO A 156 16.39 16.17 -28.48
N THR A 157 15.18 16.53 -28.05
CA THR A 157 14.00 16.63 -28.94
C THR A 157 14.22 17.63 -30.07
N GLU A 158 15.00 18.69 -29.80
CA GLU A 158 15.41 19.70 -30.78
C GLU A 158 16.24 19.16 -31.95
N THR A 159 16.75 17.92 -31.87
CA THR A 159 17.51 17.25 -32.94
C THR A 159 16.76 16.05 -33.53
N SER A 160 15.44 16.03 -33.45
CA SER A 160 14.59 14.93 -33.96
C SER A 160 14.96 13.58 -33.34
N ILE A 161 14.81 13.47 -32.02
CA ILE A 161 14.96 12.23 -31.22
C ILE A 161 16.42 11.80 -30.99
N CYS A 162 17.22 11.64 -32.04
CA CYS A 162 18.56 11.05 -31.94
C CYS A 162 19.55 11.82 -32.81
N ALA A 163 20.67 12.22 -32.23
CA ALA A 163 21.78 12.88 -32.91
C ALA A 163 23.02 11.99 -33.00
N THR A 164 23.25 11.15 -31.98
CA THR A 164 24.37 10.21 -31.95
C THR A 164 23.91 8.84 -31.44
N ASN A 165 24.57 7.79 -31.88
CA ASN A 165 24.39 6.47 -31.30
C ASN A 165 25.72 5.75 -31.15
N TRP A 166 25.79 4.93 -30.10
CA TRP A 166 26.88 4.01 -29.85
C TRP A 166 26.36 2.59 -29.94
N ILE A 167 26.87 1.83 -30.91
CA ILE A 167 26.63 0.38 -30.98
C ILE A 167 27.79 -0.28 -30.23
N ALA A 168 27.46 -0.94 -29.12
CA ALA A 168 28.48 -1.55 -28.27
C ALA A 168 29.21 -2.68 -29.02
N PRO A 169 30.55 -2.64 -29.15
CA PRO A 169 31.31 -3.76 -29.69
C PRO A 169 31.12 -5.01 -28.82
N ARG A 170 31.07 -6.21 -29.42
CA ARG A 170 30.93 -7.46 -28.65
C ARG A 170 32.08 -7.69 -27.67
N GLU A 171 33.29 -7.27 -28.05
CA GLU A 171 34.50 -7.34 -27.23
C GLU A 171 34.72 -6.09 -26.36
N TRP A 172 33.68 -5.31 -26.08
CA TRP A 172 33.83 -4.12 -25.25
C TRP A 172 34.21 -4.50 -23.81
N CYS A 173 35.46 -4.19 -23.44
CA CYS A 173 36.02 -4.45 -22.12
C CYS A 173 35.98 -3.16 -21.27
N ASN A 174 35.15 -3.15 -20.23
CA ASN A 174 35.16 -2.20 -19.11
C ASN A 174 35.90 -0.86 -19.33
N ALA A 175 35.31 0.07 -20.11
CA ALA A 175 35.75 1.46 -20.11
C ALA A 175 35.08 2.21 -18.95
N SER A 176 35.80 3.10 -18.27
CA SER A 176 35.30 3.89 -17.13
C SER A 176 34.07 4.77 -17.45
N HIS A 177 33.74 4.99 -18.73
CA HIS A 177 32.56 5.75 -19.16
C HIS A 177 31.93 5.12 -20.43
N ILE A 178 30.60 5.13 -20.51
CA ILE A 178 29.84 4.63 -21.67
C ILE A 178 29.62 5.80 -22.65
N PRO A 179 30.13 5.72 -23.90
CA PRO A 179 30.01 6.81 -24.84
C PRO A 179 28.59 6.93 -25.40
N ILE A 180 28.28 8.11 -25.93
CA ILE A 180 27.08 8.38 -26.74
C ILE A 180 27.33 8.17 -28.24
N GLY A 181 28.55 7.78 -28.59
CA GLY A 181 28.92 7.22 -29.88
C GLY A 181 29.27 8.25 -30.93
N THR A 182 28.89 8.01 -32.17
CA THR A 182 29.21 8.89 -33.31
C THR A 182 27.95 9.56 -33.87
N PRO A 183 28.07 10.69 -34.58
CA PRO A 183 26.94 11.33 -35.23
C PRO A 183 26.23 10.40 -36.21
N ILE A 184 24.90 10.40 -36.18
CA ILE A 184 24.10 9.66 -37.16
C ILE A 184 24.22 10.30 -38.56
N ARG A 185 23.65 9.65 -39.57
CA ARG A 185 23.66 10.15 -40.95
C ARG A 185 23.16 11.61 -41.03
N ASN A 186 23.79 12.40 -41.90
CA ASN A 186 23.45 13.80 -42.16
C ASN A 186 23.39 14.70 -40.90
N THR A 187 24.11 14.33 -39.84
CA THR A 187 24.22 15.08 -38.58
C THR A 187 25.67 15.43 -38.33
N GLN A 188 25.93 16.67 -37.92
CA GLN A 188 27.24 17.12 -37.49
C GLN A 188 27.21 17.36 -35.98
N VAL A 189 28.27 16.99 -35.28
CA VAL A 189 28.44 17.31 -33.85
C VAL A 189 29.74 18.05 -33.68
N TYR A 190 29.71 19.14 -32.92
CA TYR A 190 30.86 19.94 -32.57
C TYR A 190 30.98 20.02 -31.06
N ILE A 191 32.21 19.91 -30.55
CA ILE A 191 32.53 20.20 -29.15
C ILE A 191 33.26 21.54 -29.16
N LEU A 192 32.60 22.59 -28.65
CA LEU A 192 33.05 23.97 -28.77
C LEU A 192 33.37 24.58 -27.40
N ASP A 193 34.32 25.51 -27.38
CA ASP A 193 34.57 26.39 -26.23
C ASP A 193 33.56 27.56 -26.16
N ASP A 194 33.71 28.42 -25.15
CA ASP A 194 32.84 29.59 -24.94
C ASP A 194 32.94 30.64 -26.07
N ASN A 195 33.96 30.56 -26.94
CA ASN A 195 34.15 31.42 -28.11
C ASN A 195 33.69 30.75 -29.42
N LEU A 196 32.92 29.65 -29.32
CA LEU A 196 32.46 28.83 -30.45
C LEU A 196 33.60 28.28 -31.32
N GLN A 197 34.78 28.04 -30.73
CA GLN A 197 35.91 27.40 -31.41
C GLN A 197 35.95 25.90 -31.06
N PRO A 198 36.27 25.01 -32.02
CA PRO A 198 36.42 23.59 -31.73
C PRO A 198 37.56 23.33 -30.73
N VAL A 199 37.28 22.54 -29.70
CA VAL A 199 38.30 22.08 -28.74
C VAL A 199 39.09 20.88 -29.28
N ALA A 200 40.27 20.60 -28.72
CA ALA A 200 41.07 19.47 -29.15
C ALA A 200 40.45 18.11 -28.71
N THR A 201 40.79 17.03 -29.41
CA THR A 201 40.37 15.67 -29.01
C THR A 201 40.82 15.36 -27.58
N GLY A 202 39.90 14.89 -26.74
CA GLY A 202 40.12 14.63 -25.31
C GLY A 202 39.75 15.78 -24.38
N GLU A 203 39.63 17.01 -24.88
CA GLU A 203 39.20 18.17 -24.12
C GLU A 203 37.67 18.26 -24.05
N SER A 204 37.15 18.71 -22.91
CA SER A 204 35.70 18.92 -22.72
C SER A 204 35.28 20.30 -23.21
N GLY A 205 34.12 20.35 -23.87
CA GLY A 205 33.47 21.57 -24.30
C GLY A 205 31.97 21.37 -24.44
N GLN A 206 31.27 22.42 -24.87
CA GLN A 206 29.84 22.39 -25.09
C GLN A 206 29.51 21.56 -26.34
N LEU A 207 28.49 20.70 -26.25
CA LEU A 207 28.02 19.87 -27.36
C LEU A 207 27.01 20.64 -28.22
N TRP A 208 27.35 20.81 -29.49
CA TRP A 208 26.52 21.47 -30.48
C TRP A 208 26.16 20.52 -31.62
N VAL A 209 24.92 20.56 -32.09
CA VAL A 209 24.43 19.67 -33.16
C VAL A 209 24.01 20.48 -34.38
N GLY A 210 24.40 20.03 -35.56
CA GLY A 210 24.01 20.57 -36.86
C GLY A 210 23.40 19.49 -37.76
N GLY A 211 22.86 19.92 -38.89
CA GLY A 211 22.39 19.02 -39.95
C GLY A 211 20.88 18.85 -40.04
N VAL A 212 20.45 17.82 -40.78
CA VAL A 212 19.05 17.70 -41.23
C VAL A 212 18.06 17.37 -40.12
N GLY A 213 18.56 16.82 -39.00
CA GLY A 213 17.78 16.47 -37.83
C GLY A 213 17.33 17.66 -36.97
N LEU A 214 17.83 18.87 -37.23
CA LEU A 214 17.43 20.04 -36.45
C LEU A 214 15.94 20.35 -36.62
N ALA A 215 15.28 20.54 -35.48
CA ALA A 215 13.94 21.09 -35.41
C ALA A 215 13.91 22.52 -35.99
N ARG A 216 12.72 22.99 -36.38
CA ARG A 216 12.54 24.38 -36.80
C ARG A 216 12.81 25.37 -35.68
N GLY A 217 12.57 24.95 -34.43
CA GLY A 217 12.66 25.79 -33.24
C GLY A 217 11.47 25.58 -32.32
N TYR A 218 11.23 26.57 -31.47
CA TYR A 218 10.20 26.53 -30.44
C TYR A 218 8.91 27.25 -30.89
N LEU A 219 7.77 26.59 -30.72
CA LEU A 219 6.46 27.12 -31.05
C LEU A 219 6.20 28.41 -30.27
N ASN A 220 5.89 29.49 -30.99
CA ASN A 220 5.62 30.81 -30.44
C ASN A 220 6.74 31.40 -29.54
N ARG A 221 7.98 30.94 -29.70
CA ARG A 221 9.16 31.46 -28.97
C ARG A 221 10.34 31.78 -29.91
N PRO A 222 10.22 32.82 -30.75
CA PRO A 222 11.26 33.17 -31.72
C PRO A 222 12.57 33.60 -31.06
N GLU A 223 12.51 34.30 -29.92
CA GLU A 223 13.71 34.75 -29.19
C GLU A 223 14.54 33.57 -28.67
N LEU A 224 13.90 32.63 -27.96
CA LEU A 224 14.55 31.40 -27.49
C LEU A 224 15.05 30.53 -28.66
N THR A 225 14.34 30.55 -29.78
CA THR A 225 14.78 29.86 -31.00
C THR A 225 16.06 30.48 -31.54
N ALA A 226 16.14 31.81 -31.63
CA ALA A 226 17.34 32.50 -32.09
C ALA A 226 18.53 32.33 -31.13
N GLU A 227 18.26 32.24 -29.83
CA GLU A 227 19.28 31.98 -28.80
C GLU A 227 19.87 30.56 -28.93
N LYS A 228 19.02 29.54 -29.08
CA LYS A 228 19.47 28.14 -29.07
C LYS A 228 19.84 27.59 -30.45
N PHE A 229 19.27 28.14 -31.53
CA PHE A 229 19.51 27.73 -32.92
C PHE A 229 20.21 28.86 -33.69
N ILE A 230 21.53 28.93 -33.54
CA ILE A 230 22.37 29.96 -34.14
C ILE A 230 22.72 29.62 -35.59
N ASP A 231 23.21 30.58 -36.35
CA ASP A 231 23.82 30.32 -37.66
C ASP A 231 25.10 29.51 -37.48
N ASN A 232 25.28 28.46 -38.29
CA ASN A 232 26.45 27.58 -38.20
C ASN A 232 27.69 28.35 -38.70
N PRO A 233 28.69 28.61 -37.83
CA PRO A 233 29.88 29.37 -38.22
C PRO A 233 30.82 28.57 -39.13
N PHE A 234 30.63 27.25 -39.25
CA PHE A 234 31.47 26.35 -40.03
C PHE A 234 30.87 26.02 -41.41
N ILE A 235 29.54 26.09 -41.56
CA ILE A 235 28.82 25.77 -42.79
C ILE A 235 27.81 26.88 -43.11
N PRO A 236 28.12 27.78 -44.07
CA PRO A 236 27.23 28.90 -44.40
C PRO A 236 25.83 28.45 -44.83
N GLY A 237 24.81 29.09 -44.24
CA GLY A 237 23.40 28.82 -44.55
C GLY A 237 22.78 27.66 -43.74
N GLU A 238 23.56 26.97 -42.92
CA GLU A 238 23.06 25.96 -41.98
C GLU A 238 22.90 26.53 -40.57
N LYS A 239 22.18 25.78 -39.73
CA LYS A 239 21.97 26.11 -38.31
C LYS A 239 22.75 25.17 -37.41
N LEU A 240 23.07 25.67 -36.22
CA LEU A 240 23.69 24.91 -35.15
C LEU A 240 22.86 25.05 -33.87
N TYR A 241 22.58 23.95 -33.19
CA TYR A 241 21.79 23.90 -31.97
C TYR A 241 22.66 23.67 -30.74
N CYS A 242 22.50 24.53 -29.73
CA CYS A 242 23.13 24.39 -28.42
C CYS A 242 22.35 23.39 -27.56
N THR A 243 22.91 22.21 -27.31
CA THR A 243 22.22 21.17 -26.50
C THR A 243 22.16 21.51 -25.02
N GLY A 244 23.10 22.34 -24.55
CA GLY A 244 23.33 22.62 -23.14
C GLY A 244 24.01 21.46 -22.41
N ASP A 245 24.65 20.54 -23.12
CA ASP A 245 25.41 19.42 -22.55
C ASP A 245 26.92 19.61 -22.75
N TYR A 246 27.73 19.14 -21.79
CA TYR A 246 29.18 19.02 -21.91
C TYR A 246 29.54 17.62 -22.43
N ALA A 247 30.50 17.57 -23.34
CA ALA A 247 31.03 16.32 -23.87
C ALA A 247 32.47 16.48 -24.34
N ARG A 248 33.11 15.38 -24.74
CA ARG A 248 34.42 15.39 -25.40
C ARG A 248 34.53 14.31 -26.46
N TRP A 249 35.35 14.57 -27.47
CA TRP A 249 35.78 13.54 -28.42
C TRP A 249 36.80 12.61 -27.77
N LEU A 250 36.61 11.31 -27.97
CA LEU A 250 37.56 10.26 -27.65
C LEU A 250 38.48 10.01 -28.85
N SER A 251 39.63 9.40 -28.58
CA SER A 251 40.65 9.12 -29.61
C SER A 251 40.17 8.11 -30.67
N ASP A 252 39.18 7.29 -30.35
CA ASP A 252 38.55 6.32 -31.26
C ASP A 252 37.42 6.93 -32.11
N GLY A 253 37.16 8.24 -31.95
CA GLY A 253 36.10 8.95 -32.65
C GLY A 253 34.73 8.88 -31.99
N ASN A 254 34.57 8.18 -30.86
CA ASN A 254 33.33 8.24 -30.08
C ASN A 254 33.25 9.53 -29.26
N ILE A 255 32.04 9.90 -28.85
CA ILE A 255 31.79 11.04 -27.97
C ILE A 255 31.47 10.55 -26.56
N GLU A 256 32.15 11.09 -25.55
CA GLU A 256 31.85 10.87 -24.14
C GLU A 256 31.00 12.03 -23.61
N TYR A 257 29.83 11.71 -23.06
CA TYR A 257 28.97 12.67 -22.36
C TYR A 257 29.49 12.95 -20.95
N ARG A 258 29.53 14.24 -20.57
CA ARG A 258 30.15 14.73 -19.31
C ARG A 258 29.19 15.47 -18.38
N GLY A 259 27.91 15.63 -18.75
CA GLY A 259 26.90 16.30 -17.92
C GLY A 259 26.23 17.48 -18.63
N ARG A 260 25.42 18.26 -17.90
CA ARG A 260 24.74 19.47 -18.41
C ARG A 260 25.45 20.76 -18.01
N MET A 261 25.23 21.81 -18.80
CA MET A 261 25.75 23.18 -18.61
C MET A 261 24.83 24.04 -17.74
N ASP A 262 23.51 23.95 -17.96
CA ASP A 262 22.51 24.41 -17.01
C ASP A 262 22.29 23.29 -15.98
N HIS A 263 22.00 23.63 -14.73
CA HIS A 263 21.78 22.63 -13.66
C HIS A 263 20.48 21.82 -13.87
N GLN A 264 20.01 21.66 -15.12
CA GLN A 264 18.92 20.77 -15.49
C GLN A 264 19.28 19.34 -15.13
N VAL A 265 18.37 18.73 -14.39
CA VAL A 265 18.55 17.38 -13.89
C VAL A 265 17.44 16.49 -14.41
N LYS A 266 17.79 15.24 -14.73
CA LYS A 266 16.81 14.22 -15.07
C LYS A 266 16.53 13.38 -13.83
N ILE A 267 15.37 13.57 -13.22
CA ILE A 267 14.93 12.83 -12.03
C ILE A 267 13.67 12.03 -12.41
N ARG A 268 13.73 10.71 -12.23
CA ARG A 268 12.59 9.80 -12.49
C ARG A 268 11.98 9.97 -13.90
N GLY A 269 12.81 10.27 -14.90
CA GLY A 269 12.40 10.50 -16.29
C GLY A 269 11.95 11.93 -16.62
N TYR A 270 11.85 12.82 -15.62
CA TYR A 270 11.47 14.22 -15.80
C TYR A 270 12.70 15.11 -15.94
N ARG A 271 12.69 16.00 -16.94
CA ARG A 271 13.67 17.08 -17.09
C ARG A 271 13.25 18.24 -16.19
N ILE A 272 14.01 18.52 -15.15
CA ILE A 272 13.66 19.49 -14.10
C ILE A 272 14.67 20.63 -14.09
N GLU A 273 14.17 21.84 -13.93
CA GLU A 273 14.96 23.07 -13.79
C GLU A 273 15.05 23.51 -12.34
N LEU A 274 16.25 23.46 -11.75
CA LEU A 274 16.42 23.80 -10.34
C LEU A 274 16.09 25.27 -10.04
N GLY A 275 16.37 26.17 -10.98
CA GLY A 275 16.07 27.61 -10.84
C GLY A 275 14.58 27.91 -10.75
N GLU A 276 13.71 27.08 -11.33
CA GLU A 276 12.25 27.21 -11.22
C GLU A 276 11.79 26.96 -9.77
N ILE A 277 12.37 25.93 -9.17
CA ILE A 277 12.11 25.51 -7.80
C ILE A 277 12.65 26.57 -6.81
N GLU A 278 13.85 27.11 -7.08
CA GLU A 278 14.46 28.21 -6.34
C GLU A 278 13.57 29.47 -6.37
N ALA A 279 13.04 29.83 -7.55
CA ALA A 279 12.19 31.01 -7.72
C ALA A 279 10.86 30.89 -6.97
N VAL A 280 10.25 29.69 -6.91
CA VAL A 280 9.03 29.48 -6.12
C VAL A 280 9.33 29.59 -4.62
N LEU A 281 10.43 29.03 -4.14
CA LEU A 281 10.83 29.18 -2.74
C LEU A 281 11.05 30.64 -2.34
N GLN A 282 11.69 31.43 -3.21
CA GLN A 282 11.94 32.86 -2.97
C GLN A 282 10.68 33.73 -2.95
N LYS A 283 9.53 33.25 -3.45
CA LYS A 283 8.24 33.96 -3.31
C LYS A 283 7.67 33.86 -1.90
N HIS A 284 8.12 32.91 -1.09
CA HIS A 284 7.64 32.74 0.27
C HIS A 284 8.17 33.89 1.15
N SER A 285 7.29 34.61 1.85
CA SER A 285 7.63 35.84 2.58
C SER A 285 8.69 35.68 3.69
N GLY A 286 8.87 34.45 4.18
CA GLY A 286 9.88 34.11 5.18
C GLY A 286 11.25 33.69 4.61
N ILE A 287 11.42 33.59 3.28
CA ILE A 287 12.66 33.15 2.64
C ILE A 287 13.34 34.34 1.97
N SER A 288 14.61 34.57 2.32
CA SER A 288 15.45 35.64 1.73
C SER A 288 16.32 35.14 0.58
N GLU A 289 16.84 33.92 0.67
CA GLU A 289 17.64 33.28 -0.37
C GLU A 289 17.28 31.80 -0.46
N ALA A 290 17.36 31.20 -1.66
CA ALA A 290 17.14 29.77 -1.86
C ALA A 290 18.06 29.21 -2.96
N ALA A 291 18.53 27.99 -2.76
CA ALA A 291 19.30 27.20 -3.72
C ALA A 291 18.81 25.75 -3.71
N VAL A 292 18.69 25.12 -4.88
CA VAL A 292 18.24 23.73 -5.00
C VAL A 292 19.35 22.91 -5.66
N LEU A 293 19.55 21.70 -5.14
CA LEU A 293 20.57 20.75 -5.57
C LEU A 293 19.95 19.39 -5.84
N VAL A 294 20.63 18.60 -6.67
CA VAL A 294 20.37 17.17 -6.77
C VAL A 294 21.35 16.41 -5.92
N LYS A 295 20.82 15.59 -5.03
CA LYS A 295 21.56 14.59 -4.28
C LYS A 295 21.21 13.20 -4.78
N LYS A 296 22.00 12.21 -4.39
CA LYS A 296 21.73 10.79 -4.64
C LYS A 296 21.49 10.10 -3.31
N ASP A 297 20.53 9.18 -3.25
CA ASP A 297 20.31 8.34 -2.06
C ASP A 297 21.37 7.23 -1.95
N LYS A 298 21.28 6.39 -0.91
CA LYS A 298 22.20 5.25 -0.68
C LYS A 298 22.18 4.21 -1.82
N LEU A 299 21.13 4.20 -2.64
CA LEU A 299 20.96 3.34 -3.81
C LEU A 299 21.37 4.03 -5.13
N GLY A 300 21.84 5.28 -5.06
CA GLY A 300 22.27 6.08 -6.20
C GLY A 300 21.16 6.82 -6.94
N ASN A 301 19.91 6.79 -6.46
CA ASN A 301 18.79 7.47 -7.10
C ASN A 301 18.85 8.98 -6.88
N PRO A 302 18.68 9.80 -7.92
CA PRO A 302 18.71 11.25 -7.78
C PRO A 302 17.41 11.78 -7.15
N PHE A 303 17.52 12.72 -6.21
CA PHE A 303 16.40 13.46 -5.61
C PHE A 303 16.78 14.93 -5.38
N LEU A 304 15.77 15.79 -5.20
CA LEU A 304 15.94 17.25 -5.02
C LEU A 304 16.10 17.63 -3.55
N SER A 305 16.99 18.56 -3.25
CA SER A 305 17.21 19.16 -1.93
C SER A 305 17.23 20.68 -2.04
N ALA A 306 16.43 21.38 -1.23
CA ALA A 306 16.41 22.83 -1.16
C ALA A 306 17.15 23.33 0.09
N TYR A 307 17.91 24.39 -0.09
CA TYR A 307 18.61 25.14 0.95
C TYR A 307 18.06 26.55 0.94
N TYR A 308 17.72 27.11 2.10
CA TYR A 308 17.11 28.42 2.17
C TYR A 308 17.58 29.19 3.41
N VAL A 309 17.56 30.52 3.32
CA VAL A 309 17.90 31.44 4.41
C VAL A 309 16.63 32.14 4.89
N ALA A 310 16.34 32.04 6.18
CA ALA A 310 15.18 32.63 6.83
C ALA A 310 15.53 33.15 8.23
N GLU A 311 14.87 34.21 8.70
CA GLU A 311 15.06 34.73 10.08
C GLU A 311 14.59 33.73 11.15
N LYS A 312 13.61 32.90 10.81
CA LYS A 312 13.12 31.79 11.63
C LYS A 312 12.97 30.56 10.75
N GLU A 313 13.48 29.41 11.22
CA GLU A 313 13.36 28.13 10.48
C GLU A 313 11.89 27.85 10.17
N ILE A 314 11.63 27.52 8.90
CA ILE A 314 10.30 27.18 8.42
C ILE A 314 10.25 25.66 8.29
N PRO A 315 9.37 24.95 9.02
CA PRO A 315 9.25 23.51 8.91
C PRO A 315 9.12 23.05 7.46
N GLY A 316 9.96 22.09 7.04
CA GLY A 316 10.03 21.65 5.64
C GLY A 316 8.70 21.13 5.08
N HIS A 317 7.80 20.61 5.92
CA HIS A 317 6.45 20.20 5.51
C HIS A 317 5.58 21.41 5.10
N LEU A 318 5.76 22.59 5.71
CA LEU A 318 5.05 23.82 5.33
C LEU A 318 5.58 24.36 4.00
N LEU A 319 6.90 24.32 3.79
CA LEU A 319 7.50 24.70 2.50
C LEU A 319 7.10 23.71 1.40
N ARG A 320 7.07 22.41 1.70
CA ARG A 320 6.55 21.39 0.78
C ARG A 320 5.11 21.69 0.39
N SER A 321 4.22 21.86 1.38
CA SER A 321 2.82 22.16 1.14
C SER A 321 2.62 23.47 0.38
N TYR A 322 3.42 24.49 0.66
CA TYR A 322 3.44 25.75 -0.09
C TYR A 322 3.82 25.53 -1.56
N MET A 323 4.89 24.78 -1.82
CA MET A 323 5.38 24.52 -3.17
C MET A 323 4.47 23.58 -3.97
N GLU A 324 3.79 22.63 -3.31
CA GLU A 324 2.82 21.73 -3.95
C GLU A 324 1.60 22.45 -4.53
N ASN A 325 1.33 23.69 -4.09
CA ASN A 325 0.30 24.53 -4.70
C ASN A 325 0.73 25.16 -6.02
N GLU A 326 2.04 25.32 -6.26
CA GLU A 326 2.62 26.07 -7.38
C GLU A 326 3.42 25.17 -8.35
N LEU A 327 3.92 24.02 -7.90
CA LEU A 327 4.79 23.11 -8.63
C LEU A 327 4.24 21.68 -8.63
N PRO A 328 4.41 20.91 -9.73
CA PRO A 328 4.15 19.48 -9.75
C PRO A 328 5.00 18.71 -8.73
N HIS A 329 4.46 17.62 -8.16
CA HIS A 329 5.11 16.84 -7.09
C HIS A 329 6.57 16.41 -7.41
N TYR A 330 6.90 16.11 -8.68
CA TYR A 330 8.26 15.71 -9.06
C TYR A 330 9.28 16.86 -9.01
N MET A 331 8.84 18.13 -9.00
CA MET A 331 9.67 19.33 -8.86
C MET A 331 9.80 19.79 -7.40
N VAL A 332 9.00 19.23 -6.48
CA VAL A 332 9.03 19.62 -5.07
C VAL A 332 10.24 18.95 -4.39
N PRO A 333 11.14 19.71 -3.75
CA PRO A 333 12.29 19.17 -3.05
C PRO A 333 11.91 18.09 -2.03
N TYR A 334 12.68 17.01 -2.00
CA TYR A 334 12.49 15.94 -1.03
C TYR A 334 13.00 16.36 0.36
N HIS A 335 14.00 17.25 0.42
CA HIS A 335 14.51 17.83 1.68
C HIS A 335 14.62 19.35 1.63
N PHE A 336 14.52 19.97 2.81
CA PHE A 336 14.59 21.41 3.02
C PHE A 336 15.55 21.71 4.17
N TYR A 337 16.56 22.55 3.93
CA TYR A 337 17.62 22.90 4.87
C TYR A 337 17.62 24.41 5.11
N CYS A 338 17.31 24.82 6.35
CA CYS A 338 17.51 26.20 6.76
C CYS A 338 19.00 26.41 7.07
N ILE A 339 19.63 27.37 6.39
CA ILE A 339 21.03 27.73 6.62
C ILE A 339 21.13 29.19 7.06
N GLU A 340 22.14 29.52 7.88
CA GLU A 340 22.31 30.87 8.41
C GLU A 340 22.61 31.89 7.31
N ASN A 341 23.44 31.53 6.33
CA ASN A 341 23.80 32.35 5.19
C ASN A 341 24.11 31.48 3.97
N MET A 342 23.78 31.95 2.76
CA MET A 342 24.09 31.22 1.54
C MET A 342 25.60 31.31 1.24
N PRO A 343 26.32 30.18 1.10
CA PRO A 343 27.75 30.22 0.80
C PRO A 343 27.95 30.81 -0.60
N LEU A 344 28.89 31.75 -0.72
CA LEU A 344 29.21 32.42 -1.99
C LEU A 344 30.64 32.07 -2.45
N THR A 345 30.81 32.03 -3.76
CA THR A 345 32.10 31.95 -4.45
C THR A 345 32.81 33.32 -4.39
N VAL A 346 34.11 33.36 -4.70
CA VAL A 346 34.89 34.61 -4.82
C VAL A 346 34.30 35.63 -5.81
N ASN A 347 33.41 35.19 -6.71
CA ASN A 347 32.72 36.03 -7.70
C ASN A 347 31.29 36.42 -7.27
N GLY A 348 30.88 36.15 -6.02
CA GLY A 348 29.57 36.54 -5.48
C GLY A 348 28.39 35.69 -5.93
N LYS A 349 28.62 34.52 -6.55
CA LYS A 349 27.56 33.53 -6.89
C LYS A 349 27.46 32.44 -5.83
N VAL A 350 26.29 31.83 -5.64
CA VAL A 350 26.07 30.69 -4.72
C VAL A 350 27.06 29.55 -5.00
N ASP A 351 27.82 29.19 -3.97
CA ASP A 351 28.81 28.10 -3.95
C ASP A 351 28.11 26.79 -3.60
N ARG A 352 27.57 26.15 -4.63
CA ARG A 352 26.81 24.90 -4.53
C ARG A 352 27.66 23.71 -4.08
N GLU A 353 28.98 23.74 -4.29
CA GLU A 353 29.87 22.69 -3.79
C GLU A 353 30.02 22.76 -2.27
N LYS A 354 30.05 23.97 -1.70
CA LYS A 354 30.03 24.12 -0.23
C LYS A 354 28.73 23.63 0.40
N LEU A 355 27.60 23.74 -0.29
CA LEU A 355 26.33 23.15 0.16
C LEU A 355 26.33 21.61 0.18
N LEU A 356 27.28 20.97 -0.51
CA LEU A 356 27.51 19.51 -0.48
C LEU A 356 28.46 19.09 0.65
N LEU A 357 29.09 20.01 1.38
CA LEU A 357 30.00 19.69 2.49
C LEU A 357 29.21 19.22 3.73
N PRO A 358 29.72 18.24 4.50
CA PRO A 358 29.06 17.64 5.68
C PRO A 358 28.43 18.64 6.67
N GLU A 359 29.06 19.80 6.84
CA GLU A 359 28.62 20.89 7.71
C GLU A 359 27.25 21.46 7.31
N TYR A 360 26.89 21.39 6.02
CA TYR A 360 25.58 21.74 5.45
C TYR A 360 24.80 20.49 4.96
N ASN A 361 25.40 19.31 5.11
CA ASN A 361 24.92 18.01 4.64
C ASN A 361 24.31 17.20 5.78
N GLN A 362 23.61 17.84 6.72
CA GLN A 362 22.80 17.10 7.68
C GLN A 362 21.68 16.41 6.90
N GLU A 363 21.94 15.18 6.45
CA GLU A 363 21.00 14.31 5.74
C GLU A 363 19.71 14.21 6.56
N THR A 364 18.66 14.84 6.06
CA THR A 364 17.32 14.45 6.44
C THR A 364 16.91 13.47 5.38
N SER A 365 16.57 12.22 5.71
CA SER A 365 15.57 11.38 5.01
C SER A 365 14.22 12.14 5.06
N SER A 366 13.02 11.56 4.93
CA SER A 366 11.93 12.14 5.76
C SER A 366 12.58 12.33 7.13
N LYS A 367 12.75 13.58 7.64
CA LYS A 367 13.62 13.82 8.81
C LYS A 367 13.28 12.69 9.76
N TYR A 368 14.22 11.75 9.93
CA TYR A 368 14.20 10.89 11.08
C TYR A 368 14.47 11.90 12.16
N THR A 369 13.40 12.55 12.59
CA THR A 369 13.42 13.43 13.72
C THR A 369 13.53 12.41 14.84
N ALA A 370 14.77 12.21 15.27
CA ALA A 370 15.05 11.28 16.34
C ALA A 370 14.16 11.65 17.52
N PRO A 371 13.65 10.65 18.26
CA PRO A 371 13.01 10.88 19.52
C PRO A 371 13.76 11.88 20.39
N ARG A 372 13.07 12.94 20.82
CA ARG A 372 13.66 14.06 21.55
C ARG A 372 13.74 13.81 23.05
N ASN A 373 13.00 12.80 23.53
CA ASN A 373 12.89 12.42 24.92
C ASN A 373 12.61 10.91 25.04
N GLU A 374 12.68 10.37 26.26
CA GLU A 374 12.48 8.94 26.55
C GLU A 374 11.11 8.42 26.12
N LEU A 375 10.05 9.23 26.25
CA LEU A 375 8.70 8.86 25.84
C LEU A 375 8.59 8.70 24.32
N GLU A 376 9.12 9.66 23.55
CA GLU A 376 9.17 9.57 22.09
C GLU A 376 10.02 8.37 21.63
N LEU A 377 11.07 8.01 22.39
CA LEU A 377 11.98 6.92 22.03
C LEU A 377 11.24 5.59 22.16
N LEU A 378 10.58 5.42 23.30
CA LEU A 378 9.72 4.27 23.55
C LEU A 378 8.59 4.16 22.52
N LEU A 379 7.93 5.28 22.19
CA LEU A 379 6.89 5.29 21.14
C LEU A 379 7.43 4.86 19.78
N ALA A 380 8.62 5.35 19.40
CA ALA A 380 9.27 4.98 18.14
C ALA A 380 9.68 3.51 18.11
N GLU A 381 10.19 2.96 19.21
CA GLU A 381 10.54 1.53 19.35
C GLU A 381 9.30 0.65 19.22
N VAL A 382 8.22 0.97 19.94
CA VAL A 382 6.95 0.24 19.83
C VAL A 382 6.38 0.34 18.40
N TRP A 383 6.49 1.52 17.76
CA TRP A 383 6.05 1.68 16.37
C TRP A 383 6.88 0.86 15.40
N LYS A 384 8.20 0.86 15.57
CA LYS A 384 9.13 0.07 14.77
C LYS A 384 8.76 -1.41 14.82
N ASP A 385 8.52 -1.94 16.01
CA ASP A 385 8.18 -3.34 16.23
C ASP A 385 6.81 -3.72 15.64
N VAL A 386 5.78 -2.89 15.83
CA VAL A 386 4.42 -3.21 15.38
C VAL A 386 4.24 -2.95 13.87
N LEU A 387 4.86 -1.91 13.33
CA LEU A 387 4.79 -1.59 11.90
C LEU A 387 5.77 -2.43 11.08
N GLU A 388 6.81 -2.98 11.70
CA GLU A 388 7.93 -3.71 11.09
C GLU A 388 8.65 -2.87 10.03
N VAL A 389 9.04 -1.66 10.42
CA VAL A 389 9.86 -0.76 9.62
C VAL A 389 11.25 -0.65 10.25
N GLU A 390 12.28 -0.34 9.46
CA GLU A 390 13.64 -0.28 10.01
C GLU A 390 13.84 0.89 10.99
N GLU A 391 13.22 2.04 10.70
CA GLU A 391 13.27 3.27 11.50
C GLU A 391 11.91 4.00 11.46
N VAL A 392 11.56 4.65 12.56
CA VAL A 392 10.37 5.52 12.70
C VAL A 392 10.82 6.88 13.21
N GLY A 393 10.66 7.92 12.40
CA GLY A 393 10.86 9.31 12.81
C GLY A 393 9.64 9.84 13.55
N ILE A 394 9.81 10.83 14.43
CA ILE A 394 8.67 11.31 15.23
C ILE A 394 7.57 11.99 14.39
N ASP A 395 7.87 12.41 13.16
CA ASP A 395 6.92 13.06 12.25
C ASP A 395 6.36 12.12 11.17
N ASP A 396 6.71 10.82 11.23
CA ASP A 396 6.16 9.83 10.30
C ASP A 396 4.70 9.51 10.65
N ASN A 397 3.84 9.40 9.64
CA ASN A 397 2.42 9.14 9.81
C ASN A 397 2.13 7.64 9.93
N PHE A 398 1.45 7.23 11.02
CA PHE A 398 1.09 5.85 11.34
C PHE A 398 0.44 5.10 10.17
N TYR A 399 -0.55 5.70 9.50
CA TYR A 399 -1.30 5.05 8.42
C TYR A 399 -0.47 4.94 7.14
N LEU A 400 0.36 5.95 6.84
CA LEU A 400 1.26 5.91 5.67
C LEU A 400 2.37 4.86 5.82
N LEU A 401 2.76 4.55 7.06
CA LEU A 401 3.68 3.45 7.36
C LEU A 401 3.00 2.06 7.28
N GLY A 402 1.71 1.99 6.92
CA GLY A 402 0.96 0.74 6.84
C GLY A 402 0.37 0.30 8.18
N GLY A 403 0.06 1.26 9.04
CA GLY A 403 -0.74 1.10 10.26
C GLY A 403 -2.23 0.90 9.93
N ASP A 404 -2.87 -0.01 10.66
CA ASP A 404 -4.31 -0.26 10.62
C ASP A 404 -4.87 -0.29 12.06
N SER A 405 -6.19 -0.42 12.21
CA SER A 405 -6.85 -0.43 13.53
C SER A 405 -6.36 -1.57 14.43
N ILE A 406 -5.98 -2.71 13.86
CA ILE A 406 -5.47 -3.86 14.62
C ILE A 406 -4.05 -3.61 15.11
N LYS A 407 -3.19 -3.03 14.27
CA LYS A 407 -1.85 -2.59 14.69
C LYS A 407 -1.91 -1.52 15.76
N ALA A 408 -2.87 -0.61 15.69
CA ALA A 408 -3.05 0.39 16.74
C ALA A 408 -3.42 -0.24 18.10
N ILE A 409 -4.25 -1.29 18.10
CA ILE A 409 -4.53 -2.08 19.32
C ILE A 409 -3.28 -2.81 19.82
N GLN A 410 -2.46 -3.37 18.91
CA GLN A 410 -1.18 -3.98 19.27
C GLN A 410 -0.21 -2.95 19.88
N MET A 411 -0.20 -1.71 19.38
CA MET A 411 0.57 -0.61 19.98
C MET A 411 0.08 -0.27 21.38
N ALA A 412 -1.24 -0.12 21.57
CA ALA A 412 -1.81 0.17 22.89
C ALA A 412 -1.48 -0.95 23.90
N SER A 413 -1.54 -2.21 23.45
CA SER A 413 -1.14 -3.39 24.23
C SER A 413 0.33 -3.35 24.65
N LYS A 414 1.26 -3.05 23.72
CA LYS A 414 2.69 -2.95 24.03
C LYS A 414 3.03 -1.75 24.92
N LEU A 415 2.43 -0.58 24.66
CA LEU A 415 2.63 0.62 25.48
C LEU A 415 2.16 0.44 26.92
N TYR A 416 1.13 -0.40 27.14
CA TYR A 416 0.67 -0.75 28.47
C TYR A 416 1.76 -1.45 29.31
N GLU A 417 2.61 -2.28 28.68
CA GLU A 417 3.75 -2.93 29.36
C GLU A 417 4.74 -1.88 29.95
N HIS A 418 4.72 -0.67 29.40
CA HIS A 418 5.52 0.47 29.84
C HIS A 418 4.74 1.51 30.64
N GLN A 419 3.58 1.13 31.21
CA GLN A 419 2.72 1.99 32.04
C GLN A 419 2.14 3.20 31.27
N LEU A 420 2.01 3.10 29.96
CA LEU A 420 1.42 4.13 29.09
C LEU A 420 0.06 3.68 28.55
N ARG A 421 -0.89 4.62 28.52
CA ARG A 421 -2.22 4.44 27.92
C ARG A 421 -2.28 5.19 26.59
N LEU A 422 -2.53 4.44 25.52
CA LEU A 422 -2.84 4.99 24.20
C LEU A 422 -4.33 4.84 23.92
N ASP A 423 -5.01 5.96 23.69
CA ASP A 423 -6.38 5.95 23.19
C ASP A 423 -6.40 5.88 21.66
N MET A 424 -7.31 5.09 21.11
CA MET A 424 -7.48 4.98 19.66
C MET A 424 -7.91 6.31 19.04
N LYS A 425 -8.75 7.07 19.75
CA LYS A 425 -9.18 8.39 19.31
C LYS A 425 -8.00 9.35 19.21
N ASP A 426 -7.08 9.27 20.16
CA ASP A 426 -5.89 10.11 20.19
C ASP A 426 -4.93 9.76 19.05
N LEU A 427 -4.74 8.49 18.73
CA LEU A 427 -3.94 8.07 17.57
C LEU A 427 -4.54 8.55 16.24
N MET A 428 -5.87 8.47 16.08
CA MET A 428 -6.54 8.95 14.86
C MET A 428 -6.39 10.47 14.69
N MET A 429 -6.50 11.23 15.78
CA MET A 429 -6.37 12.70 15.76
C MET A 429 -4.91 13.15 15.67
N ASN A 430 -3.98 12.34 16.17
CA ASN A 430 -2.55 12.65 16.28
C ASN A 430 -1.72 11.51 15.69
N PRO A 431 -1.74 11.31 14.35
CA PRO A 431 -1.19 10.12 13.71
C PRO A 431 0.34 10.13 13.56
N THR A 432 1.07 10.97 14.30
CA THR A 432 2.54 11.05 14.29
C THR A 432 3.03 11.06 15.73
N ILE A 433 4.20 10.49 16.05
CA ILE A 433 4.71 10.44 17.43
C ILE A 433 4.86 11.84 18.04
N SER A 434 5.24 12.85 17.25
CA SER A 434 5.44 14.23 17.72
C SER A 434 4.15 14.91 18.18
N THR A 435 3.01 14.53 17.60
CA THR A 435 1.67 14.98 18.02
C THR A 435 1.01 14.02 19.01
N LEU A 436 1.41 12.75 19.02
CA LEU A 436 0.86 11.73 19.92
C LEU A 436 1.46 11.81 21.32
N ALA A 437 2.78 11.99 21.44
CA ALA A 437 3.49 11.97 22.73
C ALA A 437 2.87 12.91 23.79
N PRO A 438 2.39 14.13 23.47
CA PRO A 438 1.74 15.01 24.45
C PRO A 438 0.37 14.52 24.97
N VAL A 439 -0.30 13.60 24.27
CA VAL A 439 -1.65 13.10 24.63
C VAL A 439 -1.63 11.68 25.20
N VAL A 440 -0.52 10.95 25.07
CA VAL A 440 -0.32 9.67 25.77
C VAL A 440 -0.25 9.92 27.27
N ALA A 441 -1.11 9.24 28.03
CA ALA A 441 -1.18 9.38 29.48
C ALA A 441 -0.40 8.26 30.19
N PHE A 442 0.27 8.59 31.29
CA PHE A 442 0.73 7.58 32.24
C PHE A 442 -0.46 6.96 32.96
N ILE A 443 -0.37 5.67 33.25
CA ILE A 443 -1.42 4.95 33.97
C ILE A 443 -1.31 5.33 35.45
N GLU A 444 -2.21 6.21 35.89
CA GLU A 444 -2.27 6.63 37.30
C GLU A 444 -2.99 5.62 38.21
N GLN A 445 -3.79 4.73 37.63
CA GLN A 445 -4.62 3.77 38.35
C GLN A 445 -4.22 2.34 37.96
N GLU A 446 -3.60 1.62 38.89
CA GLU A 446 -3.32 0.20 38.73
C GLU A 446 -4.63 -0.60 38.71
N CYS A 447 -4.83 -1.41 37.68
CA CYS A 447 -5.92 -2.38 37.61
C CYS A 447 -5.71 -3.46 38.69
N ASP A 448 -6.79 -4.05 39.17
CA ASP A 448 -6.71 -5.18 40.11
C ASP A 448 -5.99 -6.36 39.46
N GLN A 449 -4.86 -6.75 40.05
CA GLN A 449 -4.02 -7.87 39.59
C GLN A 449 -4.49 -9.22 40.14
N GLY A 450 -5.51 -9.22 41.01
CA GLY A 450 -6.09 -10.42 41.60
C GLY A 450 -6.79 -11.34 40.62
N ILE A 451 -7.15 -12.52 41.12
CA ILE A 451 -7.98 -13.48 40.38
C ILE A 451 -9.42 -12.96 40.39
N VAL A 452 -9.97 -12.75 39.20
CA VAL A 452 -11.37 -12.34 39.04
C VAL A 452 -12.26 -13.59 39.01
N GLN A 453 -13.27 -13.62 39.87
CA GLN A 453 -14.23 -14.73 40.00
C GLN A 453 -15.66 -14.20 40.17
N GLY A 454 -16.64 -15.03 39.82
CA GLY A 454 -18.06 -14.74 40.02
C GLY A 454 -18.81 -14.52 38.71
N GLU A 455 -20.04 -14.01 38.83
CA GLU A 455 -20.93 -13.78 37.69
C GLU A 455 -20.38 -12.70 36.76
N VAL A 456 -20.49 -12.93 35.46
CA VAL A 456 -20.07 -12.00 34.43
C VAL A 456 -21.25 -11.73 33.51
N PRO A 457 -21.65 -10.45 33.31
CA PRO A 457 -22.67 -10.13 32.32
C PRO A 457 -22.25 -10.61 30.93
N LEU A 458 -23.20 -11.17 30.18
CA LEU A 458 -22.98 -11.51 28.78
C LEU A 458 -22.74 -10.22 27.97
N SER A 459 -21.77 -10.26 27.06
CA SER A 459 -21.59 -9.19 26.08
C SER A 459 -22.70 -9.24 25.01
N PRO A 460 -22.92 -8.15 24.25
CA PRO A 460 -23.94 -8.13 23.20
C PRO A 460 -23.77 -9.26 22.19
N PHE A 461 -22.53 -9.57 21.80
CA PHE A 461 -22.25 -10.64 20.84
C PHE A 461 -22.46 -12.04 21.44
N GLN A 462 -22.22 -12.23 22.74
CA GLN A 462 -22.57 -13.47 23.42
C GLN A 462 -24.09 -13.68 23.49
N HIS A 463 -24.88 -12.61 23.71
CA HIS A 463 -26.34 -12.67 23.57
C HIS A 463 -26.76 -13.08 22.15
N TRP A 464 -26.12 -12.51 21.13
CA TRP A 464 -26.35 -12.94 19.74
C TRP A 464 -26.08 -14.45 19.57
N PHE A 465 -24.93 -14.95 20.05
CA PHE A 465 -24.55 -16.36 19.95
C PHE A 465 -25.61 -17.30 20.58
N PHE A 466 -26.02 -17.04 21.82
CA PHE A 466 -27.00 -17.89 22.50
C PHE A 466 -28.40 -17.78 21.90
N LYS A 467 -28.78 -16.61 21.36
CA LYS A 467 -30.05 -16.44 20.63
C LYS A 467 -30.09 -17.27 19.35
N LYS A 468 -28.95 -17.61 18.74
CA LYS A 468 -28.90 -18.49 17.55
C LYS A 468 -29.14 -19.96 17.87
N GLN A 469 -29.02 -20.38 19.14
CA GLN A 469 -29.32 -21.76 19.56
C GLN A 469 -28.60 -22.82 18.71
N PHE A 470 -27.29 -22.66 18.50
CA PHE A 470 -26.49 -23.60 17.72
C PHE A 470 -26.62 -25.04 18.24
N THR A 471 -26.68 -26.02 17.32
CA THR A 471 -26.90 -27.43 17.67
C THR A 471 -25.68 -28.05 18.36
N ALA A 472 -24.48 -27.56 18.06
CA ALA A 472 -23.21 -27.97 18.63
C ALA A 472 -22.47 -26.79 19.28
N MET A 473 -23.12 -26.08 20.22
CA MET A 473 -22.55 -24.90 20.89
C MET A 473 -21.17 -25.14 21.51
N HIS A 474 -20.92 -26.34 22.05
CA HIS A 474 -19.64 -26.74 22.63
C HIS A 474 -18.47 -26.75 21.62
N HIS A 475 -18.79 -26.93 20.34
CA HIS A 475 -17.83 -27.05 19.26
C HIS A 475 -17.81 -25.75 18.45
N TRP A 476 -17.39 -24.66 19.10
CA TRP A 476 -17.22 -23.36 18.49
C TRP A 476 -15.93 -22.69 18.99
N ASN A 477 -14.81 -22.99 18.34
CA ASN A 477 -13.48 -22.63 18.84
C ASN A 477 -12.61 -21.88 17.81
N GLN A 478 -11.46 -21.39 18.27
CA GLN A 478 -10.32 -21.07 17.42
C GLN A 478 -9.16 -21.96 17.79
N SER A 479 -8.32 -22.29 16.81
CA SER A 479 -7.18 -23.18 17.05
C SER A 479 -5.96 -22.86 16.20
N VAL A 480 -4.79 -23.24 16.70
CA VAL A 480 -3.50 -23.16 16.00
C VAL A 480 -2.72 -24.46 16.20
N LEU A 481 -1.79 -24.72 15.28
CA LEU A 481 -0.79 -25.76 15.43
C LEU A 481 0.60 -25.14 15.24
N LEU A 482 1.37 -25.10 16.32
CA LEU A 482 2.68 -24.48 16.40
C LEU A 482 3.75 -25.56 16.31
N TYR A 483 4.89 -25.27 15.68
CA TYR A 483 5.97 -26.20 15.40
C TYR A 483 7.28 -25.70 15.99
N ASN A 484 8.04 -26.63 16.55
CA ASN A 484 9.38 -26.39 17.05
C ASN A 484 10.32 -27.54 16.64
N PRO A 485 11.36 -27.26 15.83
CA PRO A 485 12.31 -28.29 15.41
C PRO A 485 13.13 -28.87 16.56
N GLU A 486 13.35 -28.12 17.64
CA GLU A 486 14.08 -28.57 18.83
C GLU A 486 13.21 -29.39 19.81
N GLY A 487 11.90 -29.45 19.55
CA GLY A 487 10.93 -30.05 20.44
C GLY A 487 10.53 -29.14 21.62
N TYR A 488 9.44 -29.50 22.30
CA TYR A 488 8.96 -28.76 23.47
C TYR A 488 9.16 -29.55 24.76
N ASN A 489 9.55 -28.84 25.83
CA ASN A 489 9.50 -29.38 27.17
C ASN A 489 8.05 -29.39 27.68
N GLN A 490 7.52 -30.59 27.86
CA GLN A 490 6.13 -30.80 28.26
C GLN A 490 5.79 -30.17 29.62
N ASP A 491 6.68 -30.27 30.61
CA ASP A 491 6.42 -29.76 31.97
C ASP A 491 6.39 -28.23 31.98
N ILE A 492 7.27 -27.61 31.20
CA ILE A 492 7.28 -26.16 30.99
C ILE A 492 5.99 -25.73 30.28
N LEU A 493 5.59 -26.41 29.19
CA LEU A 493 4.35 -26.08 28.48
C LEU A 493 3.14 -26.14 29.41
N GLN A 494 2.99 -27.21 30.20
CA GLN A 494 1.88 -27.32 31.14
C GLN A 494 1.89 -26.22 32.20
N THR A 495 3.07 -25.90 32.75
CA THR A 495 3.23 -24.84 33.75
C THR A 495 2.85 -23.47 33.17
N VAL A 496 3.37 -23.15 31.99
CA VAL A 496 3.14 -21.89 31.30
C VAL A 496 1.67 -21.76 30.90
N LEU A 497 1.06 -22.78 30.27
CA LEU A 497 -0.35 -22.74 29.89
C LEU A 497 -1.27 -22.54 31.11
N MET A 498 -0.97 -23.19 32.23
CA MET A 498 -1.71 -22.95 33.48
C MET A 498 -1.53 -21.52 34.01
N LYS A 499 -0.33 -20.93 33.87
CA LYS A 499 -0.10 -19.53 34.23
C LYS A 499 -0.86 -18.55 33.34
N LEU A 500 -0.95 -18.82 32.03
CA LEU A 500 -1.79 -18.05 31.12
C LEU A 500 -3.26 -18.13 31.52
N ILE A 501 -3.75 -19.33 31.86
CA ILE A 501 -5.13 -19.54 32.30
C ILE A 501 -5.42 -18.85 33.64
N GLU A 502 -4.46 -18.79 34.55
CA GLU A 502 -4.57 -18.04 35.82
C GLU A 502 -4.61 -16.52 35.57
N HIS A 503 -3.79 -16.02 34.65
CA HIS A 503 -3.69 -14.61 34.34
C HIS A 503 -4.90 -14.08 33.55
N HIS A 504 -5.33 -14.81 32.52
CA HIS A 504 -6.39 -14.42 31.59
C HIS A 504 -7.73 -14.98 32.02
N ASP A 505 -8.49 -14.18 32.77
CA ASP A 505 -9.64 -14.70 33.51
C ASP A 505 -10.74 -15.32 32.64
N ALA A 506 -10.95 -14.81 31.42
CA ALA A 506 -11.97 -15.34 30.52
C ALA A 506 -11.77 -16.83 30.19
N LEU A 507 -10.52 -17.32 30.16
CA LEU A 507 -10.22 -18.72 29.84
C LEU A 507 -10.80 -19.73 30.83
N ARG A 508 -11.22 -19.28 32.02
CA ARG A 508 -11.79 -20.12 33.09
C ARG A 508 -13.32 -20.07 33.15
N MET A 509 -13.95 -19.32 32.25
CA MET A 509 -15.41 -19.15 32.28
C MET A 509 -16.15 -20.45 31.99
N VAL A 510 -17.34 -20.54 32.58
CA VAL A 510 -18.35 -21.56 32.29
C VAL A 510 -19.73 -20.91 32.19
N TYR A 511 -20.68 -21.63 31.62
CA TYR A 511 -22.01 -21.18 31.25
C TYR A 511 -23.04 -22.16 31.80
N THR A 512 -23.91 -21.66 32.68
CA THR A 512 -25.08 -22.42 33.11
C THR A 512 -26.18 -22.22 32.08
N LEU A 513 -26.43 -23.24 31.26
CA LEU A 513 -27.42 -23.19 30.17
C LEU A 513 -28.83 -23.35 30.77
N ASP A 514 -29.57 -22.25 30.94
CA ASP A 514 -30.99 -22.22 31.34
C ASP A 514 -31.92 -21.82 30.17
N ASP A 515 -33.24 -21.85 30.39
CA ASP A 515 -34.27 -21.81 29.34
C ASP A 515 -34.38 -20.48 28.54
N SER A 516 -33.64 -19.40 28.89
CA SER A 516 -33.69 -18.13 28.13
C SER A 516 -32.34 -17.53 27.73
N PHE A 517 -31.41 -17.32 28.66
CA PHE A 517 -30.04 -16.89 28.38
C PHE A 517 -29.13 -17.41 29.49
N PRO A 518 -27.97 -18.00 29.16
CA PRO A 518 -27.16 -18.64 30.17
C PRO A 518 -26.52 -17.66 31.14
N THR A 519 -26.33 -18.12 32.37
CA THR A 519 -25.51 -17.39 33.35
C THR A 519 -24.04 -17.70 33.09
N GLN A 520 -23.25 -16.67 32.78
CA GLN A 520 -21.80 -16.77 32.61
C GLN A 520 -21.08 -16.54 33.94
N ILE A 521 -20.17 -17.44 34.30
CA ILE A 521 -19.43 -17.40 35.55
C ILE A 521 -17.94 -17.54 35.26
N ASN A 522 -17.15 -16.63 35.80
CA ASN A 522 -15.70 -16.75 35.85
C ASN A 522 -15.29 -17.58 37.07
N ARG A 523 -14.68 -18.74 36.85
CA ARG A 523 -14.27 -19.63 37.94
C ARG A 523 -12.91 -19.21 38.50
N GLY A 524 -12.66 -19.65 39.73
CA GLY A 524 -11.32 -19.60 40.32
C GLY A 524 -10.34 -20.55 39.65
N ILE A 525 -9.17 -20.71 40.28
CA ILE A 525 -8.07 -21.54 39.78
C ILE A 525 -8.19 -23.03 40.16
N GLU A 526 -9.29 -23.41 40.81
CA GLU A 526 -9.56 -24.79 41.22
C GLU A 526 -10.22 -25.60 40.10
N GLY A 527 -9.95 -26.92 40.08
CA GLY A 527 -10.56 -27.85 39.13
C GLY A 527 -9.78 -28.02 37.83
N ASN A 528 -10.45 -28.61 36.83
CA ASN A 528 -9.85 -28.87 35.52
C ASN A 528 -10.01 -27.66 34.59
N LEU A 529 -8.92 -26.93 34.37
CA LEU A 529 -8.89 -25.70 33.57
C LEU A 529 -8.20 -25.87 32.20
N LEU A 530 -7.45 -26.94 32.01
CA LEU A 530 -6.71 -27.23 30.79
C LEU A 530 -6.87 -28.70 30.42
N GLY A 531 -7.42 -28.97 29.24
CA GLY A 531 -7.27 -30.29 28.63
C GLY A 531 -5.89 -30.39 27.98
N PHE A 532 -4.99 -31.23 28.50
CA PHE A 532 -3.67 -31.43 27.90
C PHE A 532 -3.48 -32.91 27.55
N SER A 533 -3.04 -33.20 26.32
CA SER A 533 -2.72 -34.55 25.89
C SER A 533 -1.41 -34.58 25.11
N THR A 534 -0.65 -35.67 25.24
CA THR A 534 0.60 -35.89 24.50
C THR A 534 0.51 -37.14 23.66
N PHE A 535 0.99 -37.06 22.43
CA PHE A 535 0.97 -38.13 21.44
C PHE A 535 2.37 -38.32 20.88
N ASP A 536 2.89 -39.54 20.94
CA ASP A 536 4.09 -39.91 20.22
C ASP A 536 3.70 -40.51 18.87
N VAL A 537 4.01 -39.77 17.81
CA VAL A 537 3.73 -40.15 16.41
C VAL A 537 5.00 -40.34 15.60
N SER A 538 6.18 -40.36 16.24
CA SER A 538 7.48 -40.52 15.60
C SER A 538 7.61 -41.81 14.77
N GLY A 539 6.88 -42.86 15.14
CA GLY A 539 6.83 -44.14 14.43
C GLY A 539 5.64 -44.34 13.50
N GLN A 540 4.78 -43.33 13.29
CA GLN A 540 3.59 -43.45 12.45
C GLN A 540 3.93 -43.22 10.96
N THR A 541 3.43 -44.09 10.08
CA THR A 541 3.67 -43.99 8.63
C THR A 541 2.97 -42.78 7.99
N ASP A 542 1.85 -42.35 8.57
CA ASP A 542 1.10 -41.15 8.16
C ASP A 542 0.77 -40.31 9.41
N ALA A 543 1.80 -39.61 9.92
CA ALA A 543 1.66 -38.74 11.08
C ALA A 543 0.63 -37.62 10.85
N GLY A 544 0.52 -37.10 9.63
CA GLY A 544 -0.40 -36.02 9.29
C GLY A 544 -1.87 -36.42 9.46
N GLN A 545 -2.26 -37.59 8.97
CA GLN A 545 -3.63 -38.09 9.15
C GLN A 545 -3.96 -38.35 10.61
N PHE A 546 -3.00 -38.89 11.39
CA PHE A 546 -3.18 -39.12 12.81
C PHE A 546 -3.37 -37.81 13.60
N ILE A 547 -2.49 -36.83 13.35
CA ILE A 547 -2.56 -35.49 13.97
C ILE A 547 -3.93 -34.87 13.68
N HIS A 548 -4.38 -34.89 12.42
CA HIS A 548 -5.69 -34.36 12.03
C HIS A 548 -6.86 -35.03 12.79
N HIS A 549 -6.84 -36.37 12.91
CA HIS A 549 -7.88 -37.10 13.63
C HIS A 549 -7.91 -36.74 15.12
N GLU A 550 -6.75 -36.68 15.77
CA GLU A 550 -6.64 -36.36 17.19
C GLU A 550 -7.01 -34.90 17.49
N ILE A 551 -6.64 -33.97 16.61
CA ILE A 551 -7.08 -32.57 16.69
C ILE A 551 -8.61 -32.48 16.70
N LYS A 552 -9.31 -33.16 15.78
CA LYS A 552 -10.79 -33.19 15.76
C LYS A 552 -11.37 -33.71 17.07
N ARG A 553 -10.70 -34.69 17.70
CA ARG A 553 -11.09 -35.23 19.01
C ARG A 553 -10.80 -34.27 20.16
N LEU A 554 -9.72 -33.50 20.10
CA LEU A 554 -9.41 -32.49 21.13
C LEU A 554 -10.39 -31.32 21.07
N GLN A 555 -10.72 -30.83 19.88
CA GLN A 555 -11.69 -29.76 19.71
C GLN A 555 -13.09 -30.11 20.26
N SER A 556 -13.50 -31.38 20.17
CA SER A 556 -14.81 -31.82 20.67
C SER A 556 -14.88 -32.03 22.19
N ARG A 557 -13.77 -31.85 22.93
CA ARG A 557 -13.71 -32.05 24.39
C ARG A 557 -14.06 -30.82 25.23
N MET A 558 -14.29 -29.66 24.60
CA MET A 558 -14.69 -28.46 25.32
C MET A 558 -16.12 -28.61 25.87
N ASP A 559 -16.31 -28.19 27.12
CA ASP A 559 -17.61 -28.23 27.80
C ASP A 559 -17.97 -26.83 28.30
N LEU A 560 -19.06 -26.23 27.80
CA LEU A 560 -19.50 -24.91 28.25
C LEU A 560 -19.95 -24.88 29.70
N SER A 561 -20.52 -25.96 30.22
CA SER A 561 -21.05 -26.02 31.59
C SER A 561 -19.97 -26.33 32.62
N GLN A 562 -19.03 -27.21 32.29
CA GLN A 562 -18.03 -27.72 33.25
C GLN A 562 -16.58 -27.30 32.93
N GLY A 563 -16.32 -26.82 31.72
CA GLY A 563 -14.98 -26.65 31.19
C GLY A 563 -14.21 -27.97 31.05
N PRO A 564 -12.92 -27.92 30.67
CA PRO A 564 -12.19 -26.72 30.30
C PRO A 564 -12.51 -26.24 28.88
N LEU A 565 -12.41 -24.92 28.68
CA LEU A 565 -12.58 -24.28 27.37
C LEU A 565 -11.27 -24.10 26.60
N VAL A 566 -10.17 -24.59 27.17
CA VAL A 566 -8.83 -24.60 26.58
C VAL A 566 -8.38 -26.06 26.43
N GLN A 567 -8.02 -26.45 25.21
CA GLN A 567 -7.53 -27.79 24.86
C GLN A 567 -6.17 -27.65 24.19
N ALA A 568 -5.20 -28.44 24.63
CA ALA A 568 -3.84 -28.48 24.10
C ALA A 568 -3.41 -29.91 23.79
N GLY A 569 -2.65 -30.07 22.69
CA GLY A 569 -2.13 -31.36 22.23
C GLY A 569 -0.67 -31.24 21.83
N LEU A 570 0.23 -31.97 22.49
CA LEU A 570 1.64 -32.06 22.11
C LEU A 570 1.87 -33.31 21.27
N PHE A 571 2.19 -33.14 19.98
CA PHE A 571 2.49 -34.20 19.04
C PHE A 571 4.00 -34.28 18.82
N ARG A 572 4.63 -35.37 19.26
CA ARG A 572 6.06 -35.63 19.05
C ARG A 572 6.27 -36.38 17.74
N THR A 573 6.99 -35.78 16.80
CA THR A 573 7.28 -36.38 15.49
C THR A 573 8.78 -36.64 15.34
N ALA A 574 9.18 -37.28 14.23
CA ALA A 574 10.60 -37.48 13.93
C ALA A 574 11.33 -36.18 13.56
N GLU A 575 10.61 -35.14 13.14
CA GLU A 575 11.16 -33.88 12.61
C GLU A 575 10.90 -32.68 13.56
N GLY A 576 10.62 -32.96 14.84
CA GLY A 576 10.31 -31.96 15.86
C GLY A 576 8.92 -32.13 16.47
N ASP A 577 8.53 -31.22 17.37
CA ASP A 577 7.25 -31.30 18.07
C ASP A 577 6.24 -30.27 17.53
N HIS A 578 4.96 -30.64 17.58
CA HIS A 578 3.85 -29.76 17.23
C HIS A 578 2.93 -29.56 18.43
N LEU A 579 2.67 -28.31 18.80
CA LEU A 579 1.75 -27.92 19.86
C LEU A 579 0.44 -27.42 19.26
N PHE A 580 -0.61 -28.19 19.42
CA PHE A 580 -1.98 -27.79 19.14
C PHE A 580 -2.56 -27.01 20.33
N LEU A 581 -3.24 -25.91 20.05
CA LEU A 581 -4.01 -25.16 21.03
C LEU A 581 -5.37 -24.80 20.43
N ALA A 582 -6.46 -25.15 21.11
CA ALA A 582 -7.82 -24.76 20.77
C ALA A 582 -8.53 -24.14 21.97
N ILE A 583 -9.21 -23.02 21.74
CA ILE A 583 -9.90 -22.25 22.77
C ILE A 583 -11.28 -21.87 22.25
N HIS A 584 -12.30 -22.04 23.09
CA HIS A 584 -13.68 -21.70 22.72
C HIS A 584 -13.84 -20.19 22.45
N HIS A 585 -14.54 -19.82 21.38
CA HIS A 585 -14.75 -18.41 21.02
C HIS A 585 -15.50 -17.58 22.07
N LEU A 586 -16.33 -18.22 22.90
CA LEU A 586 -17.09 -17.54 23.93
C LEU A 586 -16.19 -16.83 24.95
N VAL A 587 -14.92 -17.23 25.03
CA VAL A 587 -13.94 -16.67 25.96
C VAL A 587 -12.77 -15.96 25.27
N MET A 588 -12.78 -15.87 23.94
CA MET A 588 -11.63 -15.40 23.18
C MET A 588 -11.98 -15.01 21.73
N ASP A 589 -11.39 -13.92 21.26
CA ASP A 589 -11.39 -13.47 19.88
C ASP A 589 -10.00 -13.51 19.21
N GLY A 590 -9.93 -13.11 17.94
CA GLY A 590 -8.67 -13.11 17.18
C GLY A 590 -7.59 -12.17 17.74
N VAL A 591 -7.96 -11.08 18.42
CA VAL A 591 -7.00 -10.18 19.08
C VAL A 591 -6.47 -10.83 20.36
N SER A 592 -7.36 -11.44 21.15
CA SER A 592 -7.02 -12.23 22.34
C SER A 592 -6.05 -13.35 22.02
N PHE A 593 -6.24 -14.02 20.87
CA PHE A 593 -5.35 -15.10 20.45
C PHE A 593 -3.89 -14.63 20.30
N ARG A 594 -3.68 -13.43 19.75
CA ARG A 594 -2.34 -12.85 19.57
C ARG A 594 -1.68 -12.52 20.92
N ILE A 595 -2.45 -11.95 21.85
CA ILE A 595 -2.00 -11.69 23.23
C ILE A 595 -1.55 -13.00 23.88
N LEU A 596 -2.35 -14.07 23.75
CA LEU A 596 -2.04 -15.38 24.31
C LEU A 596 -0.78 -16.01 23.71
N LEU A 597 -0.57 -15.89 22.41
CA LEU A 597 0.63 -16.42 21.75
C LEU A 597 1.90 -15.64 22.11
N GLU A 598 1.80 -14.31 22.22
CA GLU A 598 2.91 -13.48 22.69
C GLU A 598 3.29 -13.86 24.13
N ASP A 599 2.30 -13.97 25.02
CA ASP A 599 2.51 -14.35 26.41
C ASP A 599 3.06 -15.78 26.52
N LEU A 600 2.55 -16.72 25.72
CA LEU A 600 3.05 -18.11 25.65
C LEU A 600 4.54 -18.14 25.26
N SER A 601 4.93 -17.40 24.22
CA SER A 601 6.33 -17.37 23.78
C SER A 601 7.24 -16.79 24.85
N LYS A 602 6.91 -15.61 25.39
CA LYS A 602 7.70 -14.92 26.42
C LYS A 602 7.88 -15.79 27.67
N THR A 603 6.79 -16.36 28.17
CA THR A 603 6.83 -17.15 29.42
C THR A 603 7.48 -18.52 29.26
N TYR A 604 7.36 -19.15 28.09
CA TYR A 604 8.08 -20.38 27.77
C TYR A 604 9.59 -20.15 27.72
N GLU A 605 10.04 -19.05 27.14
CA GLU A 605 11.47 -18.66 27.11
C GLU A 605 12.03 -18.40 28.51
N GLN A 606 11.32 -17.62 29.34
CA GLN A 606 11.69 -17.40 30.75
C GLN A 606 11.88 -18.73 31.50
N ALA A 607 10.90 -19.63 31.40
CA ALA A 607 10.94 -20.93 32.05
C ALA A 607 12.09 -21.82 31.53
N MET A 608 12.38 -21.79 30.23
CA MET A 608 13.50 -22.52 29.62
C MET A 608 14.86 -22.04 30.14
N HIS A 609 15.01 -20.74 30.41
CA HIS A 609 16.21 -20.17 31.02
C HIS A 609 16.28 -20.36 32.55
N GLY A 610 15.27 -20.99 33.16
CA GLY A 610 15.19 -21.16 34.61
C GLY A 610 14.85 -19.87 35.36
N GLU A 611 14.33 -18.87 34.65
CA GLU A 611 13.86 -17.61 35.22
C GLU A 611 12.48 -17.76 35.85
N LEU A 612 12.08 -16.78 36.67
CA LEU A 612 10.72 -16.71 37.18
C LEU A 612 9.78 -16.36 36.02
N VAL A 613 8.73 -17.18 35.83
CA VAL A 613 7.67 -16.88 34.85
C VAL A 613 6.86 -15.68 35.33
N VAL A 614 7.01 -14.55 34.64
CA VAL A 614 6.33 -13.29 34.94
C VAL A 614 5.61 -12.81 33.68
N LEU A 615 4.29 -12.69 33.80
CA LEU A 615 3.42 -12.09 32.78
C LEU A 615 3.36 -10.56 32.98
N PRO A 616 3.07 -9.79 31.91
CA PRO A 616 2.77 -8.37 32.04
C PRO A 616 1.62 -8.10 33.02
N SER A 617 1.51 -6.89 33.54
CA SER A 617 0.38 -6.52 34.40
C SER A 617 -0.97 -6.67 33.67
N LYS A 618 -1.99 -7.14 34.38
CA LYS A 618 -3.35 -7.28 33.89
C LYS A 618 -3.96 -5.91 33.58
N THR A 619 -4.68 -5.83 32.47
CA THR A 619 -5.64 -4.77 32.15
C THR A 619 -7.00 -5.06 32.81
N ASP A 620 -8.01 -4.20 32.62
CA ASP A 620 -9.33 -4.42 33.20
C ASP A 620 -9.93 -5.75 32.73
N SER A 621 -10.48 -6.49 33.67
CA SER A 621 -11.04 -7.82 33.39
C SER A 621 -12.20 -7.74 32.40
N TYR A 622 -12.46 -8.85 31.69
CA TYR A 622 -13.64 -8.95 30.83
C TYR A 622 -14.95 -8.73 31.63
N GLN A 623 -14.97 -9.12 32.91
CA GLN A 623 -16.08 -8.84 33.81
C GLN A 623 -16.26 -7.34 34.05
N THR A 624 -15.18 -6.62 34.38
CA THR A 624 -15.21 -5.17 34.54
C THR A 624 -15.74 -4.52 33.26
N TRP A 625 -15.25 -4.95 32.09
CA TRP A 625 -15.71 -4.42 30.81
C TRP A 625 -17.20 -4.67 30.57
N THR A 626 -17.71 -5.90 30.70
CA THR A 626 -19.13 -6.18 30.43
C THR A 626 -20.06 -5.54 31.47
N THR A 627 -19.66 -5.45 32.74
CA THR A 627 -20.41 -4.72 33.78
C THR A 627 -20.52 -3.24 33.42
N ARG A 628 -19.40 -2.60 33.05
CA ARG A 628 -19.39 -1.18 32.68
C ARG A 628 -20.14 -0.92 31.37
N LEU A 629 -20.13 -1.88 30.45
CA LEU A 629 -20.91 -1.83 29.22
C LEU A 629 -22.41 -1.87 29.49
N LEU A 630 -22.85 -2.75 30.41
CA LEU A 630 -24.24 -2.84 30.86
C LEU A 630 -24.71 -1.57 31.60
N GLU A 631 -23.85 -0.95 32.40
CA GLU A 631 -24.12 0.36 33.01
C GLU A 631 -24.28 1.44 31.93
N TYR A 632 -23.37 1.47 30.96
CA TYR A 632 -23.36 2.46 29.89
C TYR A 632 -24.57 2.31 28.95
N SER A 633 -25.07 1.10 28.72
CA SER A 633 -26.25 0.87 27.85
C SER A 633 -27.54 1.48 28.39
N ALA A 634 -27.59 1.81 29.68
CA ALA A 634 -28.71 2.53 30.30
C ALA A 634 -28.45 4.05 30.44
N SER A 635 -27.29 4.55 30.01
CA SER A 635 -26.89 5.94 30.22
C SER A 635 -27.57 6.91 29.24
N GLY A 636 -27.87 8.13 29.70
CA GLY A 636 -28.42 9.19 28.84
C GLY A 636 -27.46 9.65 27.75
N GLU A 637 -26.17 9.36 27.86
CA GLU A 637 -25.17 9.61 26.80
C GLU A 637 -25.35 8.61 25.65
N PHE A 638 -25.38 7.32 25.97
CA PHE A 638 -25.56 6.24 25.00
C PHE A 638 -26.92 6.30 24.28
N LEU A 639 -28.00 6.62 25.00
CA LEU A 639 -29.34 6.70 24.41
C LEU A 639 -29.49 7.78 23.31
N LYS A 640 -28.51 8.69 23.17
CA LYS A 640 -28.44 9.63 22.04
C LYS A 640 -28.21 8.96 20.68
N GLU A 641 -27.85 7.68 20.65
CA GLU A 641 -27.72 6.90 19.41
C GLU A 641 -29.07 6.47 18.83
N ILE A 642 -30.13 6.39 19.63
CA ILE A 642 -31.44 5.88 19.20
C ILE A 642 -31.97 6.58 17.94
N PRO A 643 -31.91 7.93 17.81
CA PRO A 643 -32.35 8.61 16.59
C PRO A 643 -31.60 8.15 15.34
N TYR A 644 -30.29 7.88 15.44
CA TYR A 644 -29.49 7.37 14.32
C TYR A 644 -30.00 6.00 13.87
N TRP A 645 -30.15 5.05 14.81
CA TRP A 645 -30.59 3.69 14.49
C TRP A 645 -32.06 3.64 14.02
N LYS A 646 -32.92 4.54 14.50
CA LYS A 646 -34.30 4.67 13.97
C LYS A 646 -34.31 5.15 12.54
N GLU A 647 -33.47 6.14 12.23
CA GLU A 647 -33.35 6.64 10.86
C GLU A 647 -32.73 5.58 9.94
N PHE A 648 -31.80 4.77 10.45
CA PHE A 648 -31.26 3.60 9.76
C PHE A 648 -32.38 2.60 9.41
N GLU A 649 -33.16 2.11 10.39
CA GLU A 649 -34.26 1.17 10.14
C GLU A 649 -35.32 1.74 9.17
N ARG A 650 -35.54 3.06 9.19
CA ARG A 650 -36.46 3.73 8.25
C ARG A 650 -35.93 3.75 6.82
N LYS A 651 -34.60 3.82 6.64
CA LYS A 651 -33.94 3.88 5.33
C LYS A 651 -33.70 2.51 4.71
N VAL A 652 -33.51 1.48 5.54
CA VAL A 652 -33.21 0.13 5.06
C VAL A 652 -34.33 -0.39 4.15
N SER A 653 -33.95 -0.77 2.94
CA SER A 653 -34.75 -1.60 2.05
C SER A 653 -34.08 -2.98 1.94
N SER A 654 -34.73 -4.02 2.46
CA SER A 654 -34.20 -5.39 2.36
C SER A 654 -34.63 -5.99 1.02
N VAL A 655 -33.68 -6.10 0.10
CA VAL A 655 -33.85 -6.86 -1.15
C VAL A 655 -32.96 -8.10 -1.06
N PRO A 656 -33.51 -9.32 -0.98
CA PRO A 656 -32.71 -10.53 -0.92
C PRO A 656 -31.77 -10.65 -2.12
N LEU A 657 -30.59 -11.21 -1.91
CA LEU A 657 -29.66 -11.52 -2.98
C LEU A 657 -30.24 -12.61 -3.89
N PRO A 658 -29.94 -12.58 -5.20
CA PRO A 658 -30.34 -13.65 -6.10
C PRO A 658 -29.68 -14.96 -5.67
N LYS A 659 -30.47 -16.03 -5.52
CA LYS A 659 -29.98 -17.39 -5.25
C LYS A 659 -30.14 -18.25 -6.49
N ASP A 660 -29.19 -19.15 -6.74
CA ASP A 660 -29.28 -20.09 -7.86
C ASP A 660 -30.27 -21.23 -7.56
N LYS A 661 -30.43 -21.56 -6.27
CA LYS A 661 -31.25 -22.68 -5.79
C LYS A 661 -32.05 -22.28 -4.56
N THR A 662 -33.26 -22.82 -4.45
CA THR A 662 -34.04 -22.77 -3.22
C THR A 662 -33.62 -23.92 -2.31
N ALA A 663 -33.26 -23.61 -1.07
CA ALA A 663 -33.11 -24.62 -0.04
C ALA A 663 -33.62 -24.07 1.31
N SER A 664 -34.15 -24.96 2.13
CA SER A 664 -34.74 -24.64 3.44
C SER A 664 -33.77 -24.83 4.60
N GLU A 665 -32.66 -25.53 4.37
CA GLU A 665 -31.63 -25.81 5.38
C GLU A 665 -30.23 -25.59 4.80
N HIS A 666 -29.39 -24.88 5.56
CA HIS A 666 -28.01 -24.59 5.22
C HIS A 666 -27.16 -24.80 6.46
N LYS A 667 -26.26 -25.78 6.43
CA LYS A 667 -25.40 -26.13 7.56
C LYS A 667 -23.94 -25.89 7.22
N GLU A 668 -23.07 -25.76 8.22
CA GLU A 668 -21.63 -25.55 8.02
C GLU A 668 -21.00 -26.59 7.08
N LYS A 669 -21.43 -27.86 7.12
CA LYS A 669 -20.98 -28.90 6.14
C LYS A 669 -21.30 -28.60 4.67
N ASP A 670 -22.30 -27.76 4.41
CA ASP A 670 -22.72 -27.34 3.07
C ASP A 670 -21.95 -26.10 2.58
N LYS A 671 -21.13 -25.50 3.44
CA LYS A 671 -20.30 -24.33 3.14
C LYS A 671 -19.25 -24.66 2.10
N ARG A 672 -19.02 -23.74 1.19
CA ARG A 672 -17.94 -23.76 0.21
C ARG A 672 -17.28 -22.39 0.20
N SER A 673 -16.04 -22.32 -0.25
CA SER A 673 -15.31 -21.07 -0.31
C SER A 673 -14.65 -20.86 -1.67
N ILE A 674 -14.50 -19.58 -2.03
CA ILE A 674 -13.66 -19.14 -3.14
C ILE A 674 -12.71 -18.09 -2.58
N GLN A 675 -11.44 -18.28 -2.87
CA GLN A 675 -10.37 -17.37 -2.47
C GLN A 675 -9.91 -16.54 -3.66
N LEU A 676 -9.61 -15.28 -3.40
CA LEU A 676 -8.91 -14.40 -4.32
C LEU A 676 -7.76 -13.71 -3.61
N GLU A 677 -6.74 -13.40 -4.38
CA GLU A 677 -5.50 -12.84 -3.90
C GLU A 677 -5.10 -11.62 -4.74
N LEU A 678 -4.52 -10.62 -4.10
CA LEU A 678 -3.78 -9.54 -4.76
C LEU A 678 -2.28 -9.84 -4.78
N THR A 679 -1.57 -9.33 -5.78
CA THR A 679 -0.10 -9.44 -5.81
C THR A 679 0.53 -8.72 -4.60
N GLY A 680 1.80 -9.02 -4.29
CA GLY A 680 2.51 -8.34 -3.21
C GLY A 680 2.58 -6.82 -3.41
N GLU A 681 2.77 -6.37 -4.65
CA GLU A 681 2.75 -4.94 -4.99
C GLU A 681 1.38 -4.30 -4.78
N GLN A 682 0.31 -4.92 -5.30
CA GLN A 682 -1.06 -4.44 -5.11
C GLN A 682 -1.43 -4.41 -3.63
N THR A 683 -0.97 -5.38 -2.85
CA THR A 683 -1.19 -5.43 -1.40
C THR A 683 -0.48 -4.27 -0.70
N GLN A 684 0.76 -3.94 -1.09
CA GLN A 684 1.46 -2.78 -0.55
C GLN A 684 0.76 -1.46 -0.90
N GLN A 685 0.30 -1.33 -2.15
CA GLN A 685 -0.47 -0.17 -2.59
C GLN A 685 -1.78 -0.03 -1.80
N LEU A 686 -2.50 -1.14 -1.61
CA LEU A 686 -3.73 -1.20 -0.81
C LEU A 686 -3.49 -0.81 0.65
N LEU A 687 -2.33 -1.17 1.22
CA LEU A 687 -1.97 -0.87 2.60
C LEU A 687 -1.50 0.57 2.85
N LYS A 688 -0.95 1.24 1.83
CA LYS A 688 -0.21 2.50 2.01
C LYS A 688 -0.71 3.62 1.10
N ASP A 689 -0.64 3.40 -0.20
CA ASP A 689 -0.70 4.47 -1.19
C ASP A 689 -2.13 4.95 -1.48
N VAL A 690 -3.10 4.02 -1.50
CA VAL A 690 -4.49 4.32 -1.89
C VAL A 690 -5.19 5.27 -0.92
N HIS A 691 -4.77 5.28 0.34
CA HIS A 691 -5.39 6.08 1.39
C HIS A 691 -5.19 7.59 1.22
N ARG A 692 -4.12 7.98 0.53
CA ARG A 692 -3.77 9.40 0.29
C ARG A 692 -4.87 10.16 -0.43
N ALA A 693 -5.57 9.53 -1.38
CA ALA A 693 -6.48 10.21 -2.29
C ALA A 693 -7.63 10.93 -1.58
N TYR A 694 -8.15 10.31 -0.51
CA TYR A 694 -9.35 10.76 0.20
C TYR A 694 -9.21 10.68 1.72
N HIS A 695 -7.99 10.50 2.25
CA HIS A 695 -7.72 10.16 3.65
C HIS A 695 -8.61 9.01 4.14
N THR A 696 -8.60 7.90 3.40
CA THR A 696 -9.41 6.71 3.72
C THR A 696 -8.65 5.76 4.64
N GLU A 697 -9.39 4.82 5.20
CA GLU A 697 -8.87 3.60 5.81
C GLU A 697 -9.12 2.41 4.88
N ILE A 698 -8.49 1.27 5.18
CA ILE A 698 -8.63 0.07 4.34
C ILE A 698 -10.07 -0.42 4.20
N ASN A 699 -10.87 -0.34 5.27
CA ASN A 699 -12.27 -0.73 5.21
C ASN A 699 -13.07 0.12 4.21
N ASP A 700 -12.71 1.38 3.98
CA ASP A 700 -13.43 2.21 3.00
C ASP A 700 -13.24 1.69 1.60
N ILE A 701 -12.00 1.34 1.27
CA ILE A 701 -11.63 0.82 -0.04
C ILE A 701 -12.28 -0.55 -0.25
N LEU A 702 -12.20 -1.43 0.75
CA LEU A 702 -12.76 -2.78 0.68
C LEU A 702 -14.30 -2.78 0.63
N LEU A 703 -14.96 -1.90 1.38
CA LEU A 703 -16.42 -1.77 1.39
C LEU A 703 -16.92 -1.05 0.14
N THR A 704 -16.21 -0.04 -0.37
CA THR A 704 -16.54 0.56 -1.68
C THR A 704 -16.49 -0.49 -2.78
N ALA A 705 -15.43 -1.29 -2.82
CA ALA A 705 -15.31 -2.39 -3.78
C ALA A 705 -16.44 -3.41 -3.61
N LEU A 706 -16.82 -3.76 -2.37
CA LEU A 706 -17.95 -4.65 -2.10
C LEU A 706 -19.28 -4.08 -2.62
N GLY A 707 -19.57 -2.81 -2.31
CA GLY A 707 -20.78 -2.14 -2.75
C GLY A 707 -20.90 -2.13 -4.28
N LEU A 708 -19.84 -1.72 -4.97
CA LEU A 708 -19.78 -1.71 -6.44
C LEU A 708 -19.93 -3.12 -7.03
N THR A 709 -19.40 -4.14 -6.35
CA THR A 709 -19.54 -5.55 -6.77
C THR A 709 -20.98 -6.02 -6.69
N ILE A 710 -21.64 -5.81 -5.55
CA ILE A 710 -23.03 -6.25 -5.40
C ILE A 710 -23.95 -5.42 -6.30
N HIS A 711 -23.69 -4.12 -6.47
CA HIS A 711 -24.38 -3.29 -7.45
C HIS A 711 -24.23 -3.84 -8.88
N GLY A 712 -23.00 -4.13 -9.31
CA GLY A 712 -22.74 -4.68 -10.65
C GLY A 712 -23.34 -6.08 -10.87
N TRP A 713 -23.43 -6.90 -9.81
CA TRP A 713 -24.02 -8.23 -9.88
C TRP A 713 -25.56 -8.22 -9.89
N THR A 714 -26.18 -7.36 -9.08
CA THR A 714 -27.63 -7.44 -8.78
C THR A 714 -28.43 -6.26 -9.30
N GLY A 715 -27.78 -5.14 -9.65
CA GLY A 715 -28.41 -3.85 -9.94
C GLY A 715 -28.94 -3.12 -8.71
N GLN A 716 -28.75 -3.67 -7.50
CA GLN A 716 -29.21 -3.03 -6.27
C GLN A 716 -28.42 -1.76 -5.99
N LYS A 717 -29.12 -0.66 -5.70
CA LYS A 717 -28.49 0.62 -5.32
C LYS A 717 -28.14 0.70 -3.85
N GLN A 718 -28.82 -0.06 -3.00
CA GLN A 718 -28.51 -0.14 -1.58
C GLN A 718 -28.12 -1.57 -1.27
N VAL A 719 -26.94 -1.74 -0.68
CA VAL A 719 -26.41 -3.03 -0.27
C VAL A 719 -26.42 -3.04 1.26
N LEU A 720 -27.30 -3.88 1.82
CA LEU A 720 -27.36 -4.12 3.26
C LEU A 720 -26.39 -5.25 3.62
N LEU A 721 -25.44 -4.96 4.51
CA LEU A 721 -24.48 -5.93 5.02
C LEU A 721 -24.36 -5.85 6.54
N ASN A 722 -23.91 -6.94 7.15
CA ASN A 722 -23.44 -6.98 8.51
C ASN A 722 -21.93 -6.69 8.52
N LEU A 723 -21.51 -5.65 9.21
CA LEU A 723 -20.11 -5.30 9.35
C LEU A 723 -19.61 -5.82 10.71
N GLU A 724 -18.69 -6.77 10.69
CA GLU A 724 -18.00 -7.25 11.89
C GLU A 724 -16.75 -6.42 12.17
N SER A 725 -16.47 -6.17 13.45
CA SER A 725 -15.25 -5.52 13.93
C SER A 725 -14.71 -6.21 15.19
N HIS A 726 -13.47 -5.87 15.57
CA HIS A 726 -12.85 -6.39 16.80
C HIS A 726 -13.59 -5.97 18.08
N GLY A 727 -14.40 -4.91 18.05
CA GLY A 727 -15.23 -4.40 19.16
C GLY A 727 -14.50 -3.87 20.40
N ARG A 728 -13.17 -3.82 20.38
CA ARG A 728 -12.31 -3.12 21.34
C ARG A 728 -12.25 -1.61 21.08
N HIS A 729 -13.41 -0.98 21.08
CA HIS A 729 -13.57 0.46 20.83
C HIS A 729 -13.48 1.25 22.15
N ASP A 730 -12.87 2.43 22.13
CA ASP A 730 -12.85 3.31 23.31
C ASP A 730 -14.22 4.00 23.46
N ILE A 731 -15.14 3.28 24.10
CA ILE A 731 -16.50 3.76 24.40
C ILE A 731 -16.73 3.97 25.91
N LEU A 732 -15.87 3.39 26.75
CA LEU A 732 -16.01 3.41 28.21
C LEU A 732 -14.81 4.15 28.83
N LYS A 733 -15.07 5.36 29.32
CA LYS A 733 -14.03 6.17 29.98
C LYS A 733 -13.42 5.42 31.17
N GLY A 734 -12.08 5.40 31.22
CA GLY A 734 -11.34 4.80 32.32
C GLY A 734 -11.22 3.28 32.27
N VAL A 735 -11.82 2.59 31.30
CA VAL A 735 -11.67 1.14 31.11
C VAL A 735 -10.58 0.88 30.07
N ASN A 736 -9.63 0.01 30.39
CA ASN A 736 -8.58 -0.43 29.48
C ASN A 736 -8.69 -1.94 29.25
N ILE A 737 -8.95 -2.32 28.01
CA ILE A 737 -9.05 -3.72 27.57
C ILE A 737 -8.01 -4.07 26.51
N SER A 738 -6.92 -3.30 26.38
CA SER A 738 -5.90 -3.50 25.33
C SER A 738 -5.24 -4.88 25.36
N ARG A 739 -5.06 -5.46 26.55
CA ARG A 739 -4.48 -6.80 26.76
C ARG A 739 -5.47 -7.84 27.31
N THR A 740 -6.74 -7.49 27.48
CA THR A 740 -7.72 -8.38 28.10
C THR A 740 -8.12 -9.48 27.13
N VAL A 741 -8.00 -10.74 27.53
CA VAL A 741 -8.53 -11.89 26.78
C VAL A 741 -10.03 -12.03 27.03
N GLY A 742 -10.81 -12.18 25.96
CA GLY A 742 -12.27 -12.26 25.98
C GLY A 742 -12.87 -12.19 24.58
N TRP A 743 -14.19 -12.31 24.45
CA TRP A 743 -14.86 -12.17 23.15
C TRP A 743 -15.43 -10.76 22.96
N PHE A 744 -14.63 -9.88 22.37
CA PHE A 744 -15.00 -8.47 22.20
C PHE A 744 -15.67 -8.14 20.87
N THR A 745 -15.76 -9.10 19.94
CA THR A 745 -16.36 -8.92 18.61
C THR A 745 -17.66 -8.13 18.71
N SER A 746 -17.82 -7.16 17.81
CA SER A 746 -19.07 -6.44 17.64
C SER A 746 -19.47 -6.45 16.19
N GLN A 747 -20.78 -6.44 15.94
CA GLN A 747 -21.32 -6.35 14.59
C GLN A 747 -22.46 -5.35 14.53
N CYS A 748 -22.63 -4.73 13.36
CA CYS A 748 -23.78 -3.88 13.11
C CYS A 748 -24.20 -3.93 11.64
N PRO A 749 -25.49 -3.69 11.34
CA PRO A 749 -25.94 -3.57 9.97
C PRO A 749 -25.49 -2.22 9.40
N VAL A 750 -25.01 -2.25 8.16
CA VAL A 750 -24.52 -1.08 7.40
C VAL A 750 -25.17 -1.08 6.03
N ILE A 751 -25.52 0.10 5.53
CA ILE A 751 -25.98 0.31 4.17
C ILE A 751 -24.83 0.94 3.38
N LEU A 752 -24.44 0.29 2.29
CA LEU A 752 -23.64 0.91 1.24
C LEU A 752 -24.60 1.43 0.16
N ASP A 753 -24.65 2.75 0.00
CA ASP A 753 -25.46 3.40 -1.03
C ASP A 753 -24.60 3.60 -2.28
N MET A 754 -24.91 2.84 -3.33
CA MET A 754 -24.25 2.79 -4.64
C MET A 754 -25.10 3.48 -5.71
N SER A 755 -25.85 4.51 -5.33
CA SER A 755 -26.73 5.25 -6.25
C SER A 755 -25.98 6.01 -7.35
N TYR A 756 -24.67 6.23 -7.18
CA TYR A 756 -23.78 6.91 -8.10
C TYR A 756 -22.60 6.01 -8.51
N ALA A 757 -22.86 4.70 -8.71
CA ALA A 757 -21.83 3.70 -8.99
C ALA A 757 -20.91 4.01 -10.19
N ASP A 758 -21.34 4.89 -11.11
CA ASP A 758 -20.52 5.37 -12.23
C ASP A 758 -19.45 6.40 -11.82
N ASP A 759 -19.56 6.99 -10.61
CA ASP A 759 -18.61 7.95 -10.02
C ASP A 759 -17.91 7.34 -8.80
N VAL A 760 -16.80 6.65 -9.05
CA VAL A 760 -15.97 6.01 -8.02
C VAL A 760 -15.48 7.01 -6.96
N SER A 761 -15.20 8.27 -7.35
CA SER A 761 -14.79 9.32 -6.40
C SER A 761 -15.90 9.62 -5.40
N HIS A 762 -17.13 9.74 -5.89
CA HIS A 762 -18.30 9.95 -5.04
C HIS A 762 -18.53 8.76 -4.10
N GLU A 763 -18.49 7.54 -4.62
CA GLU A 763 -18.76 6.33 -3.85
C GLU A 763 -17.76 6.12 -2.71
N ILE A 764 -16.44 6.32 -2.96
CA ILE A 764 -15.42 6.25 -1.90
C ILE A 764 -15.74 7.26 -0.78
N LYS A 765 -16.06 8.49 -1.14
CA LYS A 765 -16.35 9.56 -0.16
C LYS A 765 -17.63 9.27 0.62
N VAL A 766 -18.68 8.76 -0.04
CA VAL A 766 -19.95 8.41 0.61
C VAL A 766 -19.78 7.23 1.55
N VAL A 767 -19.10 6.16 1.12
CA VAL A 767 -18.80 5.02 1.99
C VAL A 767 -17.98 5.48 3.19
N LYS A 768 -16.91 6.26 2.97
CA LYS A 768 -16.08 6.82 4.04
C LYS A 768 -16.95 7.54 5.08
N GLU A 769 -17.75 8.51 4.65
CA GLU A 769 -18.57 9.34 5.55
C GLU A 769 -19.68 8.54 6.24
N ASN A 770 -20.31 7.60 5.54
CA ASN A 770 -21.35 6.77 6.13
C ASN A 770 -20.81 5.88 7.25
N ILE A 771 -19.63 5.29 7.06
CA ILE A 771 -18.97 4.48 8.10
C ILE A 771 -18.64 5.33 9.33
N ARG A 772 -18.14 6.56 9.16
CA ARG A 772 -17.79 7.43 10.32
C ARG A 772 -19.00 8.00 11.04
N LYS A 773 -20.15 8.08 10.38
CA LYS A 773 -21.41 8.49 11.01
C LYS A 773 -22.00 7.41 11.94
N ILE A 774 -21.54 6.16 11.84
CA ILE A 774 -21.98 5.10 12.74
C ILE A 774 -21.50 5.43 14.15
N PRO A 775 -22.40 5.64 15.12
CA PRO A 775 -22.01 5.99 16.47
C PRO A 775 -21.27 4.82 17.13
N ASN A 776 -20.24 5.16 17.92
CA ASN A 776 -19.44 4.20 18.68
C ASN A 776 -18.95 2.99 17.84
N GLN A 777 -18.68 3.22 16.55
CA GLN A 777 -18.20 2.20 15.61
C GLN A 777 -19.10 0.95 15.53
N GLY A 778 -20.39 1.12 15.82
CA GLY A 778 -21.42 0.09 15.59
C GLY A 778 -21.76 -0.79 16.80
N ILE A 779 -20.92 -0.86 17.83
CA ILE A 779 -21.18 -1.69 19.03
C ILE A 779 -22.51 -1.34 19.70
N GLY A 780 -22.93 -0.08 19.58
CA GLY A 780 -24.19 0.42 20.13
C GLY A 780 -25.44 -0.26 19.58
N TYR A 781 -25.40 -0.82 18.36
CA TYR A 781 -26.56 -1.50 17.78
C TYR A 781 -26.96 -2.74 18.60
N GLU A 782 -26.02 -3.64 18.86
CA GLU A 782 -26.27 -4.85 19.65
C GLU A 782 -26.46 -4.53 21.15
N MET A 783 -25.80 -3.48 21.66
CA MET A 783 -26.07 -2.99 23.02
C MET A 783 -27.51 -2.50 23.18
N LEU A 784 -28.05 -1.77 22.19
CA LEU A 784 -29.47 -1.42 22.16
C LEU A 784 -30.32 -2.68 22.08
N GLN A 785 -29.98 -3.65 21.23
CA GLN A 785 -30.80 -4.85 21.06
C GLN A 785 -30.87 -5.73 22.31
N TYR A 786 -29.74 -5.95 22.98
CA TYR A 786 -29.58 -7.00 23.99
C TYR A 786 -29.42 -6.50 25.42
N LEU A 787 -28.69 -5.39 25.63
CA LEU A 787 -28.38 -4.90 26.98
C LEU A 787 -29.32 -3.78 27.45
N THR A 788 -29.90 -3.04 26.51
CA THR A 788 -30.75 -1.89 26.84
C THR A 788 -32.19 -2.34 27.12
N PRO A 789 -32.77 -1.98 28.28
CA PRO A 789 -34.18 -2.24 28.60
C PRO A 789 -35.15 -1.80 27.49
N ALA A 790 -36.16 -2.63 27.21
CA ALA A 790 -37.06 -2.49 26.06
C ALA A 790 -37.80 -1.14 26.05
N GLU A 791 -38.17 -0.63 27.22
CA GLU A 791 -38.83 0.66 27.42
C GLU A 791 -37.98 1.86 26.99
N MET A 792 -36.65 1.78 27.10
CA MET A 792 -35.73 2.87 26.76
C MET A 792 -35.39 2.92 25.27
N ARG A 793 -35.56 1.80 24.55
CA ARG A 793 -35.29 1.67 23.10
C ARG A 793 -36.56 1.61 22.25
N SER A 794 -37.65 2.18 22.75
CA SER A 794 -38.95 2.18 22.08
C SER A 794 -38.87 2.72 20.64
N GLY A 795 -39.45 1.97 19.70
CA GLY A 795 -39.48 2.32 18.28
C GLY A 795 -38.31 1.79 17.43
N LEU A 796 -37.42 0.98 18.00
CA LEU A 796 -36.48 0.14 17.24
C LEU A 796 -37.02 -1.30 17.17
N SER A 797 -36.98 -1.88 15.98
CA SER A 797 -37.49 -3.23 15.71
C SER A 797 -36.40 -4.28 15.61
N PHE A 798 -35.16 -3.88 15.27
CA PHE A 798 -34.03 -4.75 14.95
C PHE A 798 -34.38 -5.77 13.86
N SER A 799 -35.20 -5.33 12.89
CA SER A 799 -35.72 -6.13 11.78
C SER A 799 -34.81 -6.24 10.54
N PRO A 800 -33.79 -5.40 10.30
CA PRO A 800 -32.85 -5.61 9.19
C PRO A 800 -32.12 -6.97 9.29
N GLU A 801 -32.23 -7.78 8.24
CA GLU A 801 -31.59 -9.10 8.12
C GLU A 801 -30.61 -9.10 6.94
N PRO A 802 -29.36 -8.63 7.13
CA PRO A 802 -28.33 -8.68 6.09
C PRO A 802 -28.01 -10.13 5.67
N GLU A 803 -27.92 -10.37 4.36
CA GLU A 803 -27.48 -11.66 3.82
C GLU A 803 -25.96 -11.75 3.60
N ILE A 804 -25.26 -10.62 3.74
CA ILE A 804 -23.81 -10.49 3.59
C ILE A 804 -23.23 -10.16 4.96
N CYS A 805 -22.20 -10.89 5.37
CA CYS A 805 -21.30 -10.43 6.42
C CYS A 805 -19.93 -10.11 5.84
N PHE A 806 -19.35 -9.00 6.27
CA PHE A 806 -18.00 -8.58 5.88
C PHE A 806 -17.13 -8.39 7.12
N ASN A 807 -15.92 -8.96 7.07
CA ASN A 807 -14.92 -8.85 8.12
C ASN A 807 -13.52 -8.64 7.50
N TYR A 808 -12.73 -7.74 8.09
CA TYR A 808 -11.31 -7.55 7.80
C TYR A 808 -10.46 -7.86 9.04
N LEU A 809 -9.68 -8.94 8.98
CA LEU A 809 -8.89 -9.46 10.10
C LEU A 809 -7.47 -8.84 10.21
N GLY A 810 -7.14 -7.86 9.38
CA GLY A 810 -5.81 -7.25 9.37
C GLY A 810 -4.72 -8.15 8.82
N GLN A 811 -3.49 -7.87 9.25
CA GLN A 811 -2.30 -8.67 8.92
C GLN A 811 -2.16 -9.84 9.92
N LEU A 812 -2.20 -11.10 9.42
CA LEU A 812 -2.20 -12.32 10.23
C LEU A 812 -0.79 -12.86 10.54
N ASP A 813 0.20 -12.66 9.67
CA ASP A 813 1.55 -13.24 9.86
C ASP A 813 2.29 -12.67 11.07
N LYS A 814 1.87 -11.49 11.54
CA LYS A 814 2.64 -10.64 12.42
C LYS A 814 2.27 -10.87 13.89
N GLY A 815 3.23 -11.36 14.67
CA GLY A 815 3.11 -11.68 16.09
C GLY A 815 2.86 -13.17 16.42
N MET A 816 2.77 -14.04 15.41
CA MET A 816 2.52 -15.48 15.61
C MET A 816 3.78 -16.36 15.53
N ASN A 817 4.89 -15.85 14.97
CA ASN A 817 6.12 -16.62 14.77
C ASN A 817 7.23 -16.12 15.70
N SER A 818 7.60 -16.95 16.68
CA SER A 818 8.92 -16.88 17.33
C SER A 818 9.78 -18.07 16.89
N GLU A 819 11.08 -18.05 17.16
CA GLU A 819 11.99 -19.15 16.79
C GLU A 819 11.49 -20.52 17.26
N ARG A 820 10.74 -20.56 18.37
CA ARG A 820 10.24 -21.79 19.00
C ARG A 820 8.75 -22.04 18.82
N PHE A 821 7.97 -21.12 18.25
CA PHE A 821 6.53 -21.28 18.03
C PHE A 821 6.17 -20.88 16.59
N ALA A 822 6.78 -21.55 15.61
CA ALA A 822 6.50 -21.32 14.20
C ALA A 822 5.19 -21.98 13.77
N GLN A 823 4.60 -21.56 12.64
CA GLN A 823 3.43 -22.26 12.10
C GLN A 823 3.79 -23.69 11.65
N SER A 824 2.96 -24.67 12.02
CA SER A 824 3.15 -26.06 11.63
C SER A 824 2.84 -26.33 10.15
N PRO A 825 3.60 -27.22 9.48
CA PRO A 825 3.28 -27.69 8.12
C PRO A 825 2.05 -28.62 8.07
N TYR A 826 1.67 -29.25 9.20
CA TYR A 826 0.44 -30.03 9.29
C TYR A 826 -0.79 -29.14 9.48
N SER A 827 -1.94 -29.58 8.96
CA SER A 827 -3.23 -28.94 9.21
C SER A 827 -3.55 -28.95 10.71
N ASN A 828 -3.94 -27.80 11.26
CA ASN A 828 -4.49 -27.65 12.60
C ASN A 828 -5.97 -28.04 12.68
N GLY A 829 -6.46 -28.83 11.72
CA GLY A 829 -7.87 -29.15 11.55
C GLY A 829 -8.60 -28.12 10.70
N ALA A 830 -9.92 -28.28 10.68
CA ALA A 830 -10.82 -27.33 10.06
C ALA A 830 -10.81 -26.06 10.93
N SER A 831 -10.12 -25.02 10.49
CA SER A 831 -9.96 -23.78 11.25
C SER A 831 -10.98 -22.74 10.81
N LEU A 832 -11.32 -21.82 11.70
CA LEU A 832 -11.59 -20.43 11.34
C LEU A 832 -10.25 -19.81 10.92
N GLY A 833 -9.72 -20.37 9.84
CA GLY A 833 -8.87 -19.72 8.89
C GLY A 833 -9.78 -19.12 7.81
N PRO A 834 -9.25 -18.15 7.08
CA PRO A 834 -10.01 -17.43 6.08
C PRO A 834 -10.68 -18.30 5.01
N ASP A 835 -10.16 -19.48 4.69
CA ASP A 835 -10.76 -20.48 3.82
C ASP A 835 -12.14 -21.01 4.29
N GLY A 836 -12.58 -20.67 5.51
CA GLY A 836 -13.95 -20.85 5.96
C GLY A 836 -14.33 -22.28 6.30
N GLU A 837 -13.41 -23.23 6.23
CA GLU A 837 -13.66 -24.63 6.58
C GLU A 837 -13.27 -24.90 8.06
N GLY A 838 -14.14 -24.46 9.00
CA GLY A 838 -14.73 -25.30 10.07
C GLY A 838 -14.11 -25.54 11.47
N ASN A 839 -13.90 -24.53 12.35
CA ASN A 839 -13.82 -24.76 13.83
C ASN A 839 -15.21 -24.82 14.51
N ILE A 840 -16.26 -24.83 13.69
CA ILE A 840 -17.66 -24.79 14.07
C ILE A 840 -18.24 -26.17 13.74
N GLY A 841 -19.00 -26.77 14.66
CA GLY A 841 -19.63 -28.07 14.43
C GLY A 841 -20.38 -28.16 13.09
N GLU A 842 -20.08 -29.20 12.30
CA GLU A 842 -20.59 -29.42 10.93
C GLU A 842 -22.13 -29.36 10.78
N GLU A 843 -22.85 -29.60 11.88
CA GLU A 843 -24.31 -29.60 11.96
C GLU A 843 -24.93 -28.24 12.38
N ASN A 844 -24.11 -27.23 12.68
CA ASN A 844 -24.57 -25.88 12.97
C ASN A 844 -25.11 -25.22 11.70
N GLU A 845 -26.10 -24.33 11.86
CA GLU A 845 -26.67 -23.56 10.75
C GLU A 845 -25.70 -22.50 10.24
N LEU A 846 -25.63 -22.35 8.91
CA LEU A 846 -24.92 -21.26 8.25
C LEU A 846 -25.72 -19.98 8.41
N TYR A 847 -25.14 -19.02 9.14
CA TYR A 847 -25.88 -17.83 9.53
C TYR A 847 -26.03 -16.79 8.41
N PHE A 848 -24.95 -16.55 7.66
CA PHE A 848 -24.97 -15.64 6.52
C PHE A 848 -24.87 -16.44 5.21
N PRO A 849 -25.75 -16.19 4.23
CA PRO A 849 -25.61 -16.77 2.90
C PRO A 849 -24.27 -16.49 2.25
N LEU A 850 -23.72 -15.27 2.43
CA LEU A 850 -22.39 -14.87 1.99
C LEU A 850 -21.59 -14.30 3.16
N PHE A 851 -20.42 -14.86 3.40
CA PHE A 851 -19.48 -14.40 4.42
C PHE A 851 -18.15 -14.06 3.77
N LEU A 852 -17.78 -12.79 3.76
CA LEU A 852 -16.58 -12.25 3.15
C LEU A 852 -15.55 -11.95 4.24
N THR A 853 -14.48 -12.74 4.29
CA THR A 853 -13.37 -12.53 5.22
C THR A 853 -12.15 -12.08 4.44
N SER A 854 -11.60 -10.93 4.77
CA SER A 854 -10.37 -10.42 4.18
C SER A 854 -9.28 -10.23 5.21
N TYR A 855 -8.04 -10.40 4.79
CA TYR A 855 -6.86 -10.42 5.66
C TYR A 855 -5.59 -10.35 4.80
N ILE A 856 -4.45 -10.13 5.44
CA ILE A 856 -3.15 -10.12 4.78
C ILE A 856 -2.30 -11.24 5.38
N GLN A 857 -1.81 -12.12 4.52
CA GLN A 857 -0.98 -13.26 4.89
C GLN A 857 0.13 -13.46 3.86
N HIS A 858 1.31 -13.79 4.33
CA HIS A 858 2.60 -13.78 3.64
C HIS A 858 2.81 -12.55 2.76
N GLY A 859 2.46 -11.36 3.30
CA GLY A 859 2.56 -10.08 2.59
C GLY A 859 1.60 -9.90 1.41
N ARG A 860 0.56 -10.74 1.31
CA ARG A 860 -0.45 -10.68 0.25
C ARG A 860 -1.85 -10.55 0.83
N PHE A 861 -2.65 -9.66 0.26
CA PHE A 861 -4.07 -9.55 0.57
C PHE A 861 -4.80 -10.76 0.02
N GLN A 862 -5.66 -11.30 0.86
CA GLN A 862 -6.52 -12.44 0.58
C GLN A 862 -7.94 -12.06 0.96
N LEU A 863 -8.88 -12.40 0.09
CA LEU A 863 -10.30 -12.39 0.41
C LEU A 863 -10.85 -13.79 0.17
N VAL A 864 -11.58 -14.29 1.15
CA VAL A 864 -12.34 -15.51 1.00
C VAL A 864 -13.81 -15.22 1.11
N ILE A 865 -14.54 -15.66 0.10
CA ILE A 865 -16.00 -15.63 0.04
C ILE A 865 -16.49 -17.02 0.38
N SER A 866 -17.00 -17.19 1.59
CA SER A 866 -17.70 -18.38 2.03
C SER A 866 -19.19 -18.28 1.72
N TYR A 867 -19.78 -19.36 1.21
CA TYR A 867 -21.17 -19.40 0.80
C TYR A 867 -21.79 -20.79 0.96
N SER A 868 -23.13 -20.85 1.01
CA SER A 868 -23.87 -22.11 1.03
C SER A 868 -23.91 -22.76 -0.37
N GLY A 869 -23.27 -23.92 -0.54
CA GLY A 869 -23.31 -24.69 -1.79
C GLY A 869 -24.71 -25.22 -2.15
N LYS A 870 -25.64 -25.16 -1.20
CA LYS A 870 -27.07 -25.43 -1.40
C LYS A 870 -27.84 -24.24 -1.99
N GLN A 871 -27.35 -23.01 -1.85
CA GLN A 871 -27.98 -21.82 -2.40
C GLN A 871 -27.31 -21.31 -3.67
N TYR A 872 -25.99 -21.48 -3.78
CA TYR A 872 -25.19 -20.93 -4.87
C TYR A 872 -24.38 -21.99 -5.61
N HIS A 873 -24.24 -21.80 -6.93
CA HIS A 873 -23.28 -22.51 -7.75
C HIS A 873 -21.88 -21.89 -7.60
N GLN A 874 -20.85 -22.73 -7.69
CA GLN A 874 -19.47 -22.28 -7.69
C GLN A 874 -19.19 -21.28 -8.83
N SER A 875 -19.80 -21.45 -9.99
CA SER A 875 -19.67 -20.51 -11.13
C SER A 875 -20.20 -19.12 -10.80
N THR A 876 -21.33 -19.03 -10.09
CA THR A 876 -21.93 -17.75 -9.69
C THR A 876 -21.03 -17.03 -8.70
N MET A 877 -20.51 -17.75 -7.70
CA MET A 877 -19.61 -17.17 -6.70
C MET A 877 -18.23 -16.84 -7.28
N ALA A 878 -17.74 -17.62 -8.26
CA ALA A 878 -16.52 -17.29 -8.99
C ALA A 878 -16.68 -15.99 -9.80
N HIS A 879 -17.86 -15.77 -10.39
CA HIS A 879 -18.18 -14.51 -11.05
C HIS A 879 -18.17 -13.33 -10.07
N VAL A 880 -18.84 -13.47 -8.91
CA VAL A 880 -18.85 -12.44 -7.86
C VAL A 880 -17.44 -12.15 -7.34
N ALA A 881 -16.62 -13.19 -7.10
CA ALA A 881 -15.23 -13.03 -6.67
C ALA A 881 -14.38 -12.29 -7.71
N ASN A 882 -14.51 -12.63 -8.99
CA ASN A 882 -13.80 -11.94 -10.06
C ASN A 882 -14.25 -10.48 -10.19
N LEU A 883 -15.55 -10.21 -10.06
CA LEU A 883 -16.09 -8.86 -10.07
C LEU A 883 -15.56 -8.06 -8.87
N TYR A 884 -15.48 -8.66 -7.68
CA TYR A 884 -14.87 -8.03 -6.51
C TYR A 884 -13.42 -7.64 -6.75
N LYS A 885 -12.61 -8.57 -7.27
CA LYS A 885 -11.21 -8.28 -7.60
C LYS A 885 -11.10 -7.13 -8.62
N GLN A 886 -11.95 -7.12 -9.64
CA GLN A 886 -11.98 -6.04 -10.64
C GLN A 886 -12.36 -4.69 -10.01
N GLN A 887 -13.40 -4.65 -9.18
CA GLN A 887 -13.83 -3.40 -8.54
C GLN A 887 -12.82 -2.90 -7.50
N LEU A 888 -12.19 -3.80 -6.75
CA LEU A 888 -11.12 -3.44 -5.84
C LEU A 888 -9.94 -2.80 -6.58
N LEU A 889 -9.48 -3.42 -7.67
CA LEU A 889 -8.40 -2.85 -8.49
C LEU A 889 -8.81 -1.52 -9.14
N ASN A 890 -10.06 -1.36 -9.57
CA ASN A 890 -10.59 -0.11 -10.11
C ASN A 890 -10.58 1.02 -9.06
N VAL A 891 -11.08 0.74 -7.85
CA VAL A 891 -11.06 1.69 -6.73
C VAL A 891 -9.62 2.06 -6.36
N MET A 892 -8.71 1.08 -6.29
CA MET A 892 -7.29 1.32 -6.00
C MET A 892 -6.64 2.19 -7.09
N ASP A 893 -6.80 1.84 -8.37
CA ASP A 893 -6.23 2.57 -9.50
C ASP A 893 -6.75 4.01 -9.57
N HIS A 894 -8.03 4.23 -9.30
CA HIS A 894 -8.63 5.56 -9.16
C HIS A 894 -7.94 6.38 -8.07
N CYS A 895 -7.71 5.79 -6.89
CA CYS A 895 -7.03 6.46 -5.79
C CYS A 895 -5.56 6.76 -6.13
N LEU A 896 -4.83 5.82 -6.74
CA LEU A 896 -3.42 5.98 -7.11
C LEU A 896 -3.22 7.06 -8.18
N LYS A 897 -4.17 7.21 -9.11
CA LYS A 897 -4.15 8.26 -10.15
C LYS A 897 -4.49 9.65 -9.62
N LYS A 898 -5.01 9.76 -8.40
CA LYS A 898 -5.43 11.04 -7.81
C LYS A 898 -4.22 11.87 -7.40
N GLU A 899 -3.90 12.92 -8.16
CA GLU A 899 -2.73 13.77 -7.91
C GLU A 899 -2.85 14.62 -6.64
N LYS A 900 -4.04 15.17 -6.37
CA LYS A 900 -4.34 15.96 -5.19
C LYS A 900 -5.27 15.21 -4.26
N ALA A 901 -4.93 15.16 -2.98
CA ALA A 901 -5.82 14.63 -1.95
C ALA A 901 -7.07 15.51 -1.86
N GLU A 902 -8.25 14.88 -1.83
CA GLU A 902 -9.51 15.54 -1.54
C GLU A 902 -9.89 15.29 -0.09
N ARG A 903 -10.32 16.34 0.61
CA ARG A 903 -10.82 16.22 1.97
C ARG A 903 -12.32 16.03 1.99
N THR A 904 -12.80 15.20 2.90
CA THR A 904 -14.23 15.01 3.20
C THR A 904 -14.59 15.70 4.52
N PRO A 905 -15.88 15.87 4.85
CA PRO A 905 -16.29 16.57 6.08
C PRO A 905 -15.61 16.09 7.37
N ASN A 906 -15.43 14.77 7.51
CA ASN A 906 -14.76 14.20 8.68
C ASN A 906 -13.30 14.66 8.86
N ASP A 907 -12.63 15.14 7.79
CA ASP A 907 -11.25 15.62 7.85
C ASP A 907 -11.12 17.03 8.49
N PHE A 908 -12.23 17.74 8.70
CA PHE A 908 -12.25 19.12 9.20
C PHE A 908 -12.75 19.25 10.64
N THR A 909 -12.89 18.16 11.39
CA THR A 909 -13.46 18.11 12.75
C THR A 909 -14.92 18.62 12.87
N CYS A 910 -15.57 18.90 11.74
CA CYS A 910 -16.97 19.35 11.68
C CYS A 910 -17.92 18.15 11.52
N SER A 911 -18.38 17.58 12.63
CA SER A 911 -19.23 16.36 12.63
C SER A 911 -20.59 16.51 11.94
N ASN A 912 -21.05 17.75 11.70
CA ASN A 912 -22.40 18.02 11.21
C ASN A 912 -22.45 18.45 9.74
N LEU A 913 -21.31 18.56 9.07
CA LEU A 913 -21.25 19.03 7.69
C LEU A 913 -21.51 17.86 6.73
N GLU A 914 -22.48 17.98 5.83
CA GLU A 914 -22.71 16.98 4.79
C GLU A 914 -21.75 17.17 3.61
N LEU A 915 -21.49 16.09 2.86
CA LEU A 915 -20.61 16.13 1.67
C LEU A 915 -21.06 17.22 0.68
N LYS A 916 -22.37 17.33 0.45
CA LYS A 916 -22.97 18.35 -0.44
C LYS A 916 -22.77 19.77 0.07
N GLU A 917 -22.77 19.98 1.38
CA GLU A 917 -22.54 21.29 1.98
C GLU A 917 -21.07 21.69 1.86
N LEU A 918 -20.15 20.74 2.05
CA LEU A 918 -18.72 20.96 1.80
C LEU A 918 -18.44 21.30 0.33
N ASP A 919 -19.07 20.59 -0.61
CA ASP A 919 -18.96 20.89 -2.04
C ASP A 919 -19.47 22.31 -2.37
N GLN A 920 -20.56 22.76 -1.71
CA GLN A 920 -21.05 24.14 -1.84
C GLN A 920 -20.07 25.16 -1.26
N VAL A 921 -19.44 24.86 -0.13
CA VAL A 921 -18.39 25.71 0.46
C VAL A 921 -17.20 25.84 -0.49
N TYR A 922 -16.73 24.74 -1.09
CA TYR A 922 -15.66 24.79 -2.08
C TYR A 922 -16.06 25.60 -3.32
N ALA A 923 -17.27 25.41 -3.84
CA ALA A 923 -17.77 26.17 -4.98
C ALA A 923 -17.85 27.68 -4.69
N LEU A 924 -18.26 28.08 -3.48
CA LEU A 924 -18.29 29.47 -3.04
C LEU A 924 -16.87 30.05 -2.88
N LEU A 925 -15.94 29.27 -2.33
CA LEU A 925 -14.53 29.67 -2.19
C LEU A 925 -13.88 29.87 -3.56
N GLU A 926 -14.09 28.97 -4.51
CA GLU A 926 -13.62 29.12 -5.89
C GLU A 926 -14.22 30.35 -6.58
N GLN A 927 -15.51 30.64 -6.37
CA GLN A 927 -16.13 31.87 -6.88
C GLN A 927 -15.51 33.12 -6.25
N SER A 928 -15.17 33.09 -4.96
CA SER A 928 -14.55 34.23 -4.26
C SER A 928 -13.08 34.43 -4.63
N LEU A 929 -12.36 33.37 -5.00
CA LEU A 929 -10.97 33.43 -5.47
C LEU A 929 -10.87 33.87 -6.94
N ASN A 930 -11.94 33.67 -7.72
CA ASN A 930 -12.05 34.10 -9.11
C ASN A 930 -12.64 35.51 -9.28
N GLN A 931 -13.05 36.18 -8.19
CA GLN A 931 -13.44 37.59 -8.13
C GLN A 931 -12.29 38.43 -7.57
#